data_AF-A0A7V4HV24-F1
#
_entry.id   AF-A0A7V4HV24-F1
#
_cell.length_a   1.000
_cell.length_b   1.000
_cell.length_c   1.000
_cell.angle_alpha   90.00
_cell.angle_beta   90.00
_cell.angle_gamma   90.00
#
_symmetry.space_group_name_H-M   'P 1'
#
loop_
_entity.id
_entity.type
_entity.pdbx_description
1 polymer ?
#
loop_
_entity_poly.entity_id
_entity_poly.type
_entity_poly.pdbx_seq_one_letter_code
_entity_poly.pdbx_strand_id
1 'polypeptide(L)'
;MFWTIPVQAAGPLDKLGTSLNFVPEDVAFYGAMLRNGEQIEAIRKSRALAAIMALPAVQDALKRFKTEMESGQYAPQVKAAWENPEVQNALKLLADMFSHEVFVCGDDGVLDLVELMQRIYNTVQFAPLLEPIQGKMPEEPQGLMTAALVDNLELLKVPNVVIGFRLKNRPLAVEALTKLEGLVNALAMFLPQLGDKWKRATVAGNDYLTLTLDGGMIPWEEIPLDEWREQELRKGDVDKVVDRVKKLKQVVALGVRGDYLILAVGPSTDFLARLGKGRSLADRPEFRPLEKFADRRLVSLGYMSPAAASLQDSSRDARDLLKAVENALPNLELSSDQQAKIRKDIVELSADLKAYTAAVGATSSFHFLTERGIEGYAYFWGKHPNRKPQAALTLLDHIGGKPILVALGRSGSSEAQYDVAVKWVKRAYQYFEEFAVPRIPPDEREQFQKAAELFIPLLRRLDKANRLLIQAFSDGQVGLVLDARFHSRQFHRELPATEQPMPMIEPAVVLGVSDAKRVREAMAEYRAIFNEAVEALRKVVPDPDEIPPISLPEPKATQTAHGTLFTYEFPEDWGFAKEIGLHLGLSDRVAVAAFTMDHAKRLLAPTPPGVGGVLADPKRPRTAAASFDWAGLVAAATPWVELAIREIVKKEPQAGEMPKPNREPKRPAAKDDRGKPQPENEAVAKRPAPAKPQTRNATVMDQVRVALKVLAAIPSITGETYLDQAALVTHTLVEIRDPD
;
A
#
# COMPACT_ATOMS: atom_id res chain seq x y z
N MET A 1 41.23 -30.06 -30.09
CA MET A 1 41.34 -28.62 -29.76
C MET A 1 40.24 -28.32 -28.75
N PHE A 2 40.57 -28.42 -27.45
CA PHE A 2 39.62 -28.23 -26.34
C PHE A 2 39.40 -26.73 -26.14
N TRP A 3 38.18 -26.25 -26.38
CA TRP A 3 37.79 -24.89 -26.02
C TRP A 3 37.51 -24.85 -24.51
N THR A 4 38.45 -24.31 -23.76
CA THR A 4 38.23 -23.88 -22.37
C THR A 4 37.26 -22.71 -22.37
N ILE A 5 36.06 -22.92 -21.80
CA ILE A 5 35.14 -21.84 -21.46
C ILE A 5 35.89 -20.92 -20.47
N PRO A 6 35.96 -19.60 -20.69
CA PRO A 6 36.61 -18.70 -19.75
C PRO A 6 35.89 -18.78 -18.40
N VAL A 7 36.62 -19.18 -17.37
CA VAL A 7 36.18 -19.05 -15.98
C VAL A 7 36.07 -17.55 -15.71
N GLN A 8 34.85 -17.07 -15.48
CA GLN A 8 34.59 -15.68 -15.12
C GLN A 8 35.34 -15.38 -13.81
N ALA A 9 36.19 -14.35 -13.82
CA ALA A 9 36.90 -13.91 -12.62
C ALA A 9 35.90 -13.43 -11.57
N ALA A 10 36.12 -13.78 -10.30
CA ALA A 10 35.21 -13.44 -9.23
C ALA A 10 35.08 -11.91 -9.08
N GLY A 11 33.85 -11.40 -9.18
CA GLY A 11 33.51 -9.99 -8.98
C GLY A 11 33.41 -9.62 -7.50
N PRO A 12 33.40 -8.32 -7.14
CA PRO A 12 33.33 -7.87 -5.75
C PRO A 12 32.09 -8.34 -4.99
N LEU A 13 30.99 -8.66 -5.69
CA LEU A 13 29.74 -9.15 -5.10
C LEU A 13 29.74 -10.67 -4.84
N ASP A 14 30.70 -11.42 -5.39
CA ASP A 14 30.77 -12.87 -5.17
C ASP A 14 30.98 -13.22 -3.70
N LYS A 15 31.66 -12.35 -2.95
CA LYS A 15 31.89 -12.50 -1.51
C LYS A 15 30.61 -12.48 -0.67
N LEU A 16 29.50 -11.96 -1.21
CA LEU A 16 28.20 -12.03 -0.55
C LEU A 16 27.72 -13.49 -0.43
N GLY A 17 28.11 -14.34 -1.37
CA GLY A 17 27.75 -15.76 -1.40
C GLY A 17 26.23 -15.98 -1.42
N THR A 18 25.47 -15.09 -2.06
CA THR A 18 24.00 -15.15 -2.12
C THR A 18 23.50 -15.68 -3.46
N SER A 19 22.19 -15.88 -3.58
CA SER A 19 21.51 -16.24 -4.82
C SER A 19 21.70 -15.25 -5.96
N LEU A 20 22.05 -14.00 -5.66
CA LEU A 20 22.36 -12.96 -6.63
C LEU A 20 23.40 -13.41 -7.68
N ASN A 21 24.34 -14.27 -7.28
CA ASN A 21 25.47 -14.72 -8.09
C ASN A 21 25.12 -15.87 -9.05
N PHE A 22 23.94 -16.48 -8.93
CA PHE A 22 23.53 -17.57 -9.82
C PHE A 22 22.14 -17.39 -10.44
N VAL A 23 21.33 -16.44 -9.97
CA VAL A 23 20.08 -16.07 -10.64
C VAL A 23 20.43 -15.38 -11.97
N PRO A 24 19.81 -15.79 -13.10
CA PRO A 24 20.08 -15.19 -14.42
C PRO A 24 19.83 -13.67 -14.47
N GLU A 25 20.58 -12.96 -15.31
CA GLU A 25 20.45 -11.49 -15.43
C GLU A 25 19.12 -11.02 -16.08
N ASP A 26 18.41 -11.91 -16.78
CA ASP A 26 17.20 -11.62 -17.56
C ASP A 26 15.88 -11.92 -16.82
N VAL A 27 15.94 -12.12 -15.51
CA VAL A 27 14.71 -12.23 -14.70
C VAL A 27 13.91 -10.93 -14.71
N ALA A 28 12.59 -11.04 -14.67
CA ALA A 28 11.69 -9.89 -14.57
C ALA A 28 11.74 -9.27 -13.17
N PHE A 29 11.86 -10.10 -12.14
CA PHE A 29 12.00 -9.64 -10.76
C PHE A 29 12.84 -10.62 -9.94
N TYR A 30 13.41 -10.09 -8.85
CA TYR A 30 14.13 -10.84 -7.84
C TYR A 30 13.94 -10.17 -6.49
N GLY A 31 13.77 -10.97 -5.43
CA GLY A 31 13.76 -10.50 -4.06
C GLY A 31 14.42 -11.53 -3.16
N ALA A 32 15.24 -11.08 -2.21
CA ALA A 32 15.83 -11.95 -1.21
C ALA A 32 15.74 -11.34 0.19
N MET A 33 15.42 -12.18 1.17
CA MET A 33 15.51 -11.90 2.60
C MET A 33 16.70 -12.66 3.16
N LEU A 34 17.54 -11.98 3.95
CA LEU A 34 18.81 -12.48 4.41
C LEU A 34 18.90 -12.35 5.94
N ARG A 35 19.61 -13.30 6.57
CA ARG A 35 19.95 -13.26 8.01
C ARG A 35 18.69 -13.20 8.90
N ASN A 36 17.58 -13.76 8.44
CA ASN A 36 16.29 -13.77 9.14
C ASN A 36 16.39 -14.40 10.53
N GLY A 37 17.12 -15.52 10.67
CA GLY A 37 17.31 -16.20 11.95
C GLY A 37 18.03 -15.31 12.97
N GLU A 38 18.95 -14.46 12.52
CA GLU A 38 19.61 -13.48 13.39
C GLU A 38 18.66 -12.34 13.80
N GLN A 39 17.81 -11.88 12.88
CA GLN A 39 16.80 -10.86 13.18
C GLN A 39 15.75 -11.39 14.17
N ILE A 40 15.27 -12.63 13.97
CA ILE A 40 14.35 -13.33 14.89
C ILE A 40 15.01 -13.51 16.26
N GLU A 41 16.30 -13.89 16.30
CA GLU A 41 17.02 -14.06 17.56
C GLU A 41 17.23 -12.73 18.30
N ALA A 42 17.47 -11.64 17.57
CA ALA A 42 17.53 -10.30 18.15
C ALA A 42 16.18 -9.90 18.77
N ILE A 43 15.07 -10.14 18.06
CA ILE A 43 13.71 -9.91 18.59
C ILE A 43 13.46 -10.79 19.83
N ARG A 44 13.84 -12.08 19.78
CA ARG A 44 13.67 -13.03 20.88
C ARG A 44 14.37 -12.59 22.16
N LYS A 45 15.53 -11.92 22.02
CA LYS A 45 16.35 -11.40 23.13
C LYS A 45 16.00 -9.99 23.57
N SER A 46 15.06 -9.33 22.89
CA SER A 46 14.69 -7.95 23.19
C SER A 46 13.93 -7.80 24.51
N ARG A 47 14.16 -6.68 25.21
CA ARG A 47 13.35 -6.23 26.34
C ARG A 47 11.91 -5.95 25.92
N ALA A 48 11.69 -5.49 24.68
CA ALA A 48 10.36 -5.33 24.09
C ALA A 48 9.54 -6.63 24.14
N LEU A 49 10.08 -7.74 23.60
CA LEU A 49 9.39 -9.02 23.64
C LEU A 49 9.24 -9.54 25.07
N ALA A 50 10.29 -9.40 25.89
CA ALA A 50 10.21 -9.79 27.30
C ALA A 50 9.08 -9.05 28.05
N ALA A 51 8.90 -7.75 27.78
CA ALA A 51 7.83 -6.95 28.35
C ALA A 51 6.44 -7.41 27.90
N ILE A 52 6.26 -7.73 26.60
CA ILE A 52 5.00 -8.33 26.09
C ILE A 52 4.72 -9.67 26.78
N MET A 53 5.72 -10.56 26.87
CA MET A 53 5.57 -11.88 27.47
C MET A 53 5.33 -11.83 28.99
N ALA A 54 5.67 -10.72 29.65
CA ALA A 54 5.40 -10.47 31.06
C ALA A 54 3.97 -9.98 31.33
N LEU A 55 3.19 -9.63 30.29
CA LEU A 55 1.81 -9.18 30.45
C LEU A 55 0.92 -10.30 30.99
N PRO A 56 0.09 -10.06 32.04
CA PRO A 56 -0.84 -11.06 32.55
C PRO A 56 -1.77 -11.64 31.50
N ALA A 57 -2.34 -10.82 30.60
CA ALA A 57 -3.21 -11.32 29.52
C ALA A 57 -2.48 -12.25 28.55
N VAL A 58 -1.20 -11.97 28.26
CA VAL A 58 -0.37 -12.84 27.42
C VAL A 58 -0.04 -14.13 28.16
N GLN A 59 0.32 -14.07 29.43
CA GLN A 59 0.56 -15.26 30.25
C GLN A 59 -0.69 -16.12 30.41
N ASP A 60 -1.85 -15.51 30.61
CA ASP A 60 -3.14 -16.19 30.68
C ASP A 60 -3.53 -16.80 29.33
N ALA A 61 -3.33 -16.08 28.23
CA ALA A 61 -3.56 -16.60 26.88
C ALA A 61 -2.62 -17.78 26.56
N LEU A 62 -1.33 -17.66 26.89
CA LEU A 62 -0.36 -18.75 26.74
C LEU A 62 -0.70 -19.94 27.63
N LYS A 63 -1.18 -19.71 28.86
CA LYS A 63 -1.62 -20.76 29.75
C LYS A 63 -2.87 -21.45 29.21
N ARG A 64 -3.87 -20.71 28.74
CA ARG A 64 -5.07 -21.26 28.09
C ARG A 64 -4.72 -22.06 26.85
N PHE A 65 -3.88 -21.49 25.97
CA PHE A 65 -3.37 -22.18 24.79
C PHE A 65 -2.64 -23.46 25.17
N LYS A 66 -1.78 -23.43 26.18
CA LYS A 66 -1.09 -24.62 26.68
C LYS A 66 -2.06 -25.65 27.25
N THR A 67 -3.05 -25.24 28.04
CA THR A 67 -4.09 -26.13 28.57
C THR A 67 -4.94 -26.73 27.46
N GLU A 68 -5.27 -25.98 26.41
CA GLU A 68 -5.98 -26.47 25.23
C GLU A 68 -5.12 -27.43 24.40
N MET A 69 -3.82 -27.17 24.29
CA MET A 69 -2.88 -28.10 23.67
C MET A 69 -2.66 -29.38 24.51
N GLU A 70 -2.77 -29.32 25.84
CA GLU A 70 -2.54 -30.45 26.74
C GLU A 70 -3.81 -31.26 27.06
N SER A 71 -4.99 -30.64 27.02
CA SER A 71 -6.27 -31.26 27.42
C SER A 71 -7.46 -30.96 26.50
N GLY A 72 -7.28 -30.20 25.42
CA GLY A 72 -8.32 -29.92 24.44
C GLY A 72 -8.63 -31.12 23.54
N GLN A 73 -9.64 -30.98 22.68
CA GLN A 73 -10.11 -32.09 21.83
C GLN A 73 -9.04 -32.64 20.88
N TYR A 74 -8.03 -31.82 20.55
CA TYR A 74 -6.89 -32.19 19.71
C TYR A 74 -5.60 -32.47 20.50
N ALA A 75 -5.64 -32.44 21.84
CA ALA A 75 -4.44 -32.58 22.66
C ALA A 75 -3.70 -33.92 22.46
N PRO A 76 -4.38 -35.08 22.36
CA PRO A 76 -3.69 -36.33 22.03
C PRO A 76 -2.96 -36.27 20.68
N GLN A 77 -3.57 -35.66 19.66
CA GLN A 77 -3.01 -35.53 18.32
C GLN A 77 -1.82 -34.55 18.30
N VAL A 78 -1.95 -33.42 18.99
CA VAL A 78 -0.87 -32.43 19.12
C VAL A 78 0.31 -33.02 19.88
N LYS A 79 0.07 -33.72 21.00
CA LYS A 79 1.13 -34.38 21.77
C LYS A 79 1.82 -35.47 20.96
N ALA A 80 1.04 -36.32 20.29
CA ALA A 80 1.59 -37.34 19.40
C ALA A 80 2.41 -36.72 18.25
N ALA A 81 1.94 -35.60 17.67
CA ALA A 81 2.69 -34.87 16.66
C ALA A 81 3.97 -34.25 17.23
N TRP A 82 3.95 -33.67 18.43
CA TRP A 82 5.11 -33.03 19.04
C TRP A 82 6.20 -34.04 19.47
N GLU A 83 5.79 -35.22 19.93
CA GLU A 83 6.67 -36.34 20.28
C GLU A 83 7.19 -37.08 19.03
N ASN A 84 6.54 -36.93 17.88
CA ASN A 84 6.95 -37.55 16.64
C ASN A 84 8.27 -36.92 16.13
N PRO A 85 9.38 -37.70 16.05
CA PRO A 85 10.66 -37.20 15.55
C PRO A 85 10.57 -36.60 14.14
N GLU A 86 9.65 -37.09 13.30
CA GLU A 86 9.44 -36.60 11.93
C GLU A 86 8.92 -35.16 11.92
N VAL A 87 7.97 -34.84 12.80
CA VAL A 87 7.43 -33.49 12.92
C VAL A 87 8.51 -32.54 13.45
N GLN A 88 9.30 -32.98 14.45
CA GLN A 88 10.41 -32.18 14.95
C GLN A 88 11.47 -31.92 13.86
N ASN A 89 11.76 -32.92 13.03
CA ASN A 89 12.67 -32.80 11.91
C ASN A 89 12.13 -31.86 10.83
N ALA A 90 10.83 -31.93 10.51
CA ALA A 90 10.18 -30.98 9.60
C ALA A 90 10.24 -29.54 10.14
N LEU A 91 9.98 -29.33 11.44
CA LEU A 91 10.08 -28.00 12.07
C LEU A 91 11.52 -27.47 12.05
N LYS A 92 12.52 -28.32 12.30
CA LYS A 92 13.94 -27.95 12.18
C LYS A 92 14.30 -27.54 10.75
N LEU A 93 13.82 -28.29 9.75
CA LEU A 93 14.04 -27.97 8.35
C LEU A 93 13.37 -26.65 7.97
N LEU A 94 12.11 -26.43 8.35
CA LEU A 94 11.41 -25.17 8.14
C LEU A 94 12.16 -24.00 8.80
N ALA A 95 12.61 -24.18 10.04
CA ALA A 95 13.42 -23.16 10.71
C ALA A 95 14.72 -22.85 9.94
N ASP A 96 15.43 -23.86 9.46
CA ASP A 96 16.66 -23.70 8.66
C ASP A 96 16.37 -22.96 7.33
N MET A 97 15.33 -23.40 6.60
CA MET A 97 14.90 -22.83 5.32
C MET A 97 14.68 -21.32 5.38
N PHE A 98 14.05 -20.83 6.45
CA PHE A 98 13.73 -19.41 6.61
C PHE A 98 14.80 -18.63 7.36
N SER A 99 15.88 -19.25 7.87
CA SER A 99 16.86 -18.58 8.74
C SER A 99 17.95 -17.80 8.01
N HIS A 100 18.37 -18.24 6.82
CA HIS A 100 19.61 -17.77 6.20
C HIS A 100 19.37 -16.88 5.01
N GLU A 101 18.82 -17.44 3.95
CA GLU A 101 18.45 -16.72 2.75
C GLU A 101 17.20 -17.37 2.16
N VAL A 102 16.19 -16.55 1.90
CA VAL A 102 15.01 -16.92 1.14
C VAL A 102 14.98 -15.99 -0.06
N PHE A 103 15.05 -16.54 -1.27
CA PHE A 103 14.92 -15.74 -2.48
C PHE A 103 13.74 -16.18 -3.33
N VAL A 104 13.21 -15.25 -4.09
CA VAL A 104 12.22 -15.48 -5.14
C VAL A 104 12.66 -14.74 -6.41
N CYS A 105 12.53 -15.39 -7.57
CA CYS A 105 12.66 -14.75 -8.86
C CYS A 105 11.68 -15.32 -9.88
N GLY A 106 11.43 -14.58 -10.95
CA GLY A 106 10.59 -15.04 -12.04
C GLY A 106 10.85 -14.29 -13.34
N ASP A 107 10.30 -14.82 -14.42
CA ASP A 107 10.42 -14.25 -15.77
C ASP A 107 9.25 -13.33 -16.13
N ASP A 108 9.26 -12.83 -17.37
CA ASP A 108 8.24 -11.91 -17.88
C ASP A 108 6.84 -12.56 -17.93
N GLY A 109 6.71 -13.89 -17.82
CA GLY A 109 5.42 -14.57 -17.77
C GLY A 109 4.56 -14.14 -16.57
N VAL A 110 5.18 -13.70 -15.47
CA VAL A 110 4.45 -13.08 -14.35
C VAL A 110 3.84 -11.74 -14.76
N LEU A 111 4.55 -10.97 -15.59
CA LEU A 111 4.08 -9.67 -16.07
C LEU A 111 2.89 -9.84 -17.03
N ASP A 112 2.93 -10.84 -17.92
CA ASP A 112 1.81 -11.21 -18.78
C ASP A 112 0.54 -11.51 -17.96
N LEU A 113 0.67 -12.24 -16.84
CA LEU A 113 -0.44 -12.57 -15.97
C LEU A 113 -1.00 -11.33 -15.23
N VAL A 114 -0.12 -10.45 -14.74
CA VAL A 114 -0.56 -9.18 -14.13
C VAL A 114 -1.26 -8.31 -15.16
N GLU A 115 -0.73 -8.23 -16.38
CA GLU A 115 -1.35 -7.49 -17.48
C GLU A 115 -2.74 -8.06 -17.84
N LEU A 116 -2.90 -9.38 -17.87
CA LEU A 116 -4.20 -10.02 -18.07
C LEU A 116 -5.20 -9.58 -17.01
N MET A 117 -4.84 -9.69 -15.73
CA MET A 117 -5.73 -9.30 -14.62
C MET A 117 -6.13 -7.82 -14.68
N GLN A 118 -5.18 -6.95 -15.02
CA GLN A 118 -5.45 -5.52 -15.19
C GLN A 118 -6.38 -5.23 -16.36
N ARG A 119 -6.18 -5.86 -17.53
CA ARG A 119 -7.06 -5.67 -18.70
C ARG A 119 -8.49 -6.12 -18.39
N ILE A 120 -8.65 -7.25 -17.71
CA ILE A 120 -9.96 -7.74 -17.24
C ILE A 120 -10.58 -6.73 -16.27
N TYR A 121 -9.84 -6.32 -15.23
CA TYR A 121 -10.31 -5.35 -14.24
C TYR A 121 -10.73 -4.02 -14.87
N ASN A 122 -9.90 -3.45 -15.74
CA ASN A 122 -10.18 -2.18 -16.43
C ASN A 122 -11.39 -2.28 -17.36
N THR A 123 -11.58 -3.41 -18.02
CA THR A 123 -12.76 -3.64 -18.89
C THR A 123 -14.04 -3.56 -18.08
N VAL A 124 -14.07 -4.19 -16.90
CA VAL A 124 -15.23 -4.15 -16.00
C VAL A 124 -15.37 -2.77 -15.34
N GLN A 125 -14.28 -2.18 -14.87
CA GLN A 125 -14.30 -0.90 -14.17
C GLN A 125 -14.77 0.25 -15.08
N PHE A 126 -14.33 0.27 -16.34
CA PHE A 126 -14.71 1.32 -17.29
C PHE A 126 -16.02 1.01 -18.04
N ALA A 127 -16.61 -0.18 -17.88
CA ALA A 127 -17.85 -0.53 -18.56
C ALA A 127 -19.00 0.49 -18.30
N PRO A 128 -19.27 0.95 -17.06
CA PRO A 128 -20.31 1.96 -16.82
C PRO A 128 -20.01 3.32 -17.46
N LEU A 129 -18.73 3.70 -17.56
CA LEU A 129 -18.31 4.94 -18.22
C LEU A 129 -18.55 4.89 -19.73
N LEU A 130 -18.48 3.70 -20.32
CA LEU A 130 -18.65 3.47 -21.75
C LEU A 130 -20.09 3.09 -22.13
N GLU A 131 -20.98 2.84 -21.17
CA GLU A 131 -22.39 2.51 -21.41
C GLU A 131 -23.14 3.58 -22.24
N PRO A 132 -22.97 4.91 -22.00
CA PRO A 132 -23.60 5.93 -22.84
C PRO A 132 -23.05 5.97 -24.28
N ILE A 133 -21.90 5.34 -24.53
CA ILE A 133 -21.16 5.33 -25.79
C ILE A 133 -21.38 4.03 -26.57
N GLN A 134 -21.52 2.90 -25.89
CA GLN A 134 -21.63 1.56 -26.49
C GLN A 134 -23.05 0.98 -26.39
N GLY A 135 -23.98 1.69 -25.75
CA GLY A 135 -25.33 1.20 -25.46
C GLY A 135 -25.37 0.38 -24.17
N LYS A 136 -26.55 -0.20 -23.87
CA LYS A 136 -26.79 -1.00 -22.66
C LYS A 136 -25.71 -2.08 -22.54
N MET A 137 -24.84 -1.91 -21.56
CA MET A 137 -23.89 -2.95 -21.19
C MET A 137 -24.68 -4.13 -20.59
N PRO A 138 -24.20 -5.36 -20.77
CA PRO A 138 -24.81 -6.52 -20.12
C PRO A 138 -24.91 -6.30 -18.60
N GLU A 139 -26.07 -6.59 -18.02
CA GLU A 139 -26.37 -6.35 -16.59
C GLU A 139 -25.48 -7.21 -15.68
N GLU A 140 -24.89 -8.29 -16.21
CA GLU A 140 -24.03 -9.20 -15.44
C GLU A 140 -22.55 -9.05 -15.80
N PRO A 141 -21.67 -8.75 -14.82
CA PRO A 141 -20.24 -8.52 -15.06
C PRO A 141 -19.48 -9.78 -15.49
N GLN A 142 -20.05 -10.97 -15.27
CA GLN A 142 -19.43 -12.26 -15.57
C GLN A 142 -19.21 -12.47 -17.08
N GLY A 143 -20.19 -12.10 -17.92
CA GLY A 143 -20.06 -12.17 -19.37
C GLY A 143 -18.96 -11.24 -19.91
N LEU A 144 -18.85 -10.03 -19.35
CA LEU A 144 -17.80 -9.06 -19.70
C LEU A 144 -16.41 -9.59 -19.32
N MET A 145 -16.26 -10.20 -18.15
CA MET A 145 -15.00 -10.81 -17.73
C MET A 145 -14.58 -11.94 -18.65
N THR A 146 -15.51 -12.83 -19.05
CA THR A 146 -15.22 -13.93 -19.97
C THR A 146 -14.82 -13.42 -21.35
N ALA A 147 -15.54 -12.43 -21.89
CA ALA A 147 -15.19 -11.82 -23.18
C ALA A 147 -13.81 -11.15 -23.15
N ALA A 148 -13.52 -10.40 -22.08
CA ALA A 148 -12.21 -9.78 -21.86
C ALA A 148 -11.09 -10.83 -21.74
N LEU A 149 -11.34 -11.97 -21.08
CA LEU A 149 -10.40 -13.07 -21.00
C LEU A 149 -10.15 -13.71 -22.37
N VAL A 150 -11.20 -13.89 -23.19
CA VAL A 150 -11.09 -14.41 -24.57
C VAL A 150 -10.27 -13.49 -25.47
N ASP A 151 -10.45 -12.17 -25.34
CA ASP A 151 -9.73 -11.18 -26.14
C ASP A 151 -8.24 -11.07 -25.77
N ASN A 152 -7.81 -11.73 -24.69
CA ASN A 152 -6.46 -11.69 -24.16
C ASN A 152 -5.90 -13.10 -23.82
N LEU A 153 -6.41 -14.17 -24.45
CA LEU A 153 -6.00 -15.57 -24.16
C LEU A 153 -4.51 -15.84 -24.35
N GLU A 154 -3.85 -15.04 -25.18
CA GLU A 154 -2.42 -15.11 -25.39
C GLU A 154 -1.61 -14.76 -24.14
N LEU A 155 -2.15 -13.91 -23.25
CA LEU A 155 -1.52 -13.54 -21.98
C LEU A 155 -1.74 -14.61 -20.90
N LEU A 156 -2.73 -15.48 -21.07
CA LEU A 156 -2.96 -16.62 -20.18
C LEU A 156 -1.87 -17.67 -20.40
N LYS A 157 -0.81 -17.60 -19.58
CA LYS A 157 0.36 -18.48 -19.61
C LYS A 157 0.72 -18.93 -18.19
N VAL A 158 1.47 -20.04 -18.09
CA VAL A 158 2.09 -20.47 -16.82
C VAL A 158 3.41 -19.72 -16.67
N PRO A 159 3.59 -18.87 -15.63
CA PRO A 159 4.82 -18.12 -15.43
C PRO A 159 5.95 -19.01 -14.88
N ASN A 160 7.21 -18.65 -15.11
CA ASN A 160 8.32 -19.23 -14.37
C ASN A 160 8.53 -18.46 -13.06
N VAL A 161 8.47 -19.17 -11.93
CA VAL A 161 8.77 -18.66 -10.59
C VAL A 161 9.66 -19.67 -9.88
N VAL A 162 10.74 -19.19 -9.28
CA VAL A 162 11.64 -19.98 -8.45
C VAL A 162 11.72 -19.38 -7.07
N ILE A 163 11.52 -20.20 -6.05
CA ILE A 163 11.75 -19.89 -4.65
C ILE A 163 12.90 -20.76 -4.17
N GLY A 164 13.89 -20.17 -3.51
CA GLY A 164 15.01 -20.89 -2.94
C GLY A 164 15.25 -20.58 -1.48
N PHE A 165 15.63 -21.62 -0.74
CA PHE A 165 15.89 -21.57 0.69
C PHE A 165 17.32 -22.05 0.93
N ARG A 166 18.19 -21.18 1.43
CA ARG A 166 19.55 -21.56 1.80
C ARG A 166 19.52 -22.37 3.10
N LEU A 167 20.14 -23.54 3.05
CA LEU A 167 20.20 -24.50 4.12
C LEU A 167 21.58 -24.53 4.77
N LYS A 168 21.62 -24.75 6.08
CA LYS A 168 22.80 -25.28 6.75
C LYS A 168 22.73 -26.79 6.91
N ASN A 169 21.53 -27.35 7.07
CA ASN A 169 21.32 -28.78 7.25
C ASN A 169 20.80 -29.44 5.97
N ARG A 170 21.70 -29.54 4.98
CA ARG A 170 21.40 -30.22 3.71
C ARG A 170 20.93 -31.68 3.88
N PRO A 171 21.55 -32.52 4.74
CA PRO A 171 21.10 -33.90 4.92
C PRO A 171 19.62 -34.02 5.29
N LEU A 172 19.14 -33.14 6.17
CA LEU A 172 17.75 -33.13 6.61
C LEU A 172 16.77 -32.82 5.45
N ALA A 173 17.15 -31.91 4.54
CA ALA A 173 16.34 -31.62 3.36
C ALA A 173 16.29 -32.81 2.38
N VAL A 174 17.42 -33.49 2.17
CA VAL A 174 17.49 -34.68 1.30
C VAL A 174 16.64 -35.81 1.86
N GLU A 175 16.68 -36.03 3.18
CA GLU A 175 15.83 -36.98 3.87
C GLU A 175 14.34 -36.66 3.70
N ALA A 176 13.95 -35.39 3.91
CA ALA A 176 12.57 -34.94 3.74
C ALA A 176 12.06 -35.12 2.30
N LEU A 177 12.89 -34.82 1.28
CA LEU A 177 12.54 -35.06 -0.12
C LEU A 177 12.36 -36.55 -0.42
N THR A 178 13.21 -37.41 0.15
CA THR A 178 13.10 -38.87 -0.03
C THR A 178 11.79 -39.40 0.57
N LYS A 179 11.39 -38.89 1.74
CA LYS A 179 10.11 -39.23 2.37
C LYS A 179 8.92 -38.73 1.58
N LEU A 180 8.99 -37.50 1.07
CA LEU A 180 7.96 -36.93 0.20
C LEU A 180 7.77 -37.78 -1.06
N GLU A 181 8.85 -38.19 -1.70
CA GLU A 181 8.79 -39.10 -2.85
C GLU A 181 8.12 -40.43 -2.51
N GLY A 182 8.46 -41.04 -1.38
CA GLY A 182 7.81 -42.26 -0.91
C GLY A 182 6.29 -42.08 -0.71
N LEU A 183 5.87 -40.98 -0.08
CA LEU A 183 4.47 -40.66 0.16
C LEU A 183 3.69 -40.42 -1.13
N VAL A 184 4.25 -39.64 -2.06
CA VAL A 184 3.59 -39.35 -3.35
C VAL A 184 3.54 -40.62 -4.21
N ASN A 185 4.58 -41.46 -4.20
CA ASN A 185 4.57 -42.75 -4.89
C ASN A 185 3.47 -43.68 -4.34
N ALA A 186 3.27 -43.71 -3.02
CA ALA A 186 2.18 -44.46 -2.41
C ALA A 186 0.81 -43.90 -2.81
N LEU A 187 0.65 -42.57 -2.83
CA LEU A 187 -0.59 -41.91 -3.27
C LEU A 187 -0.90 -42.17 -4.75
N ALA A 188 0.13 -42.18 -5.61
CA ALA A 188 0.00 -42.46 -7.03
C ALA A 188 -0.53 -43.88 -7.32
N MET A 189 -0.36 -44.84 -6.41
CA MET A 189 -0.99 -46.16 -6.51
C MET A 189 -2.52 -46.09 -6.43
N PHE A 190 -3.05 -45.10 -5.70
CA PHE A 190 -4.50 -44.88 -5.53
C PHE A 190 -5.06 -43.85 -6.51
N LEU A 191 -4.20 -43.01 -7.09
CA LEU A 191 -4.55 -41.99 -8.08
C LEU A 191 -3.74 -42.24 -9.37
N PRO A 192 -4.19 -43.15 -10.25
CA PRO A 192 -3.46 -43.52 -11.47
C PRO A 192 -3.10 -42.32 -12.36
N GLN A 193 -3.91 -41.27 -12.33
CA GLN A 193 -3.68 -39.99 -13.02
C GLN A 193 -2.38 -39.24 -12.62
N LEU A 194 -1.77 -39.59 -11.47
CA LEU A 194 -0.52 -39.00 -10.98
C LEU A 194 0.73 -39.83 -11.35
N GLY A 195 0.56 -41.09 -11.78
CA GLY A 195 1.65 -42.06 -11.94
C GLY A 195 2.82 -41.56 -12.79
N ASP A 196 2.58 -41.29 -14.07
CA ASP A 196 3.64 -40.83 -15.00
C ASP A 196 3.99 -39.34 -14.83
N LYS A 197 3.22 -38.62 -14.02
CA LYS A 197 3.32 -37.17 -13.83
C LYS A 197 4.27 -36.80 -12.70
N TRP A 198 4.47 -37.70 -11.74
CA TRP A 198 5.42 -37.57 -10.64
C TRP A 198 6.68 -38.39 -10.93
N LYS A 199 7.85 -37.74 -10.99
CA LYS A 199 9.13 -38.45 -11.20
C LYS A 199 10.32 -37.68 -10.67
N ARG A 200 11.41 -38.41 -10.42
CA ARG A 200 12.73 -37.82 -10.24
C ARG A 200 13.36 -37.46 -11.59
N ALA A 201 13.90 -36.26 -11.71
CA ALA A 201 14.59 -35.78 -12.90
C ALA A 201 15.86 -35.02 -12.53
N THR A 202 16.96 -35.30 -13.23
CA THR A 202 18.20 -34.55 -13.10
C THR A 202 18.19 -33.34 -14.03
N VAL A 203 18.26 -32.14 -13.46
CA VAL A 203 18.26 -30.86 -14.21
C VAL A 203 19.56 -30.12 -13.90
N ALA A 204 20.36 -29.88 -14.94
CA ALA A 204 21.67 -29.23 -14.83
C ALA A 204 22.58 -29.85 -13.73
N GLY A 205 22.57 -31.19 -13.61
CA GLY A 205 23.40 -31.93 -12.65
C GLY A 205 22.87 -31.98 -11.22
N ASN A 206 21.65 -31.51 -10.96
CA ASN A 206 21.01 -31.61 -9.64
C ASN A 206 19.71 -32.41 -9.75
N ASP A 207 19.38 -33.18 -8.73
CA ASP A 207 18.18 -34.03 -8.72
C ASP A 207 16.97 -33.28 -8.16
N TYR A 208 15.86 -33.38 -8.88
CA TYR A 208 14.58 -32.77 -8.53
C TYR A 208 13.47 -33.81 -8.56
N LEU A 209 12.55 -33.71 -7.61
CA LEU A 209 11.23 -34.31 -7.70
C LEU A 209 10.37 -33.39 -8.56
N THR A 210 9.79 -33.93 -9.62
CA THR A 210 9.02 -33.16 -10.61
C THR A 210 7.59 -33.68 -10.68
N LEU A 211 6.63 -32.77 -10.58
CA LEU A 211 5.21 -33.01 -10.79
C LEU A 211 4.78 -32.23 -12.03
N THR A 212 4.27 -32.93 -13.04
CA THR A 212 3.69 -32.32 -14.24
C THR A 212 2.17 -32.29 -14.10
N LEU A 213 1.57 -31.12 -14.17
CA LEU A 213 0.13 -30.91 -14.20
C LEU A 213 -0.27 -30.36 -15.57
N ASP A 214 -1.42 -30.76 -16.07
CA ASP A 214 -2.02 -30.18 -17.27
C ASP A 214 -3.49 -29.84 -17.02
N GLY A 215 -4.02 -28.87 -17.76
CA GLY A 215 -5.40 -28.43 -17.59
C GLY A 215 -6.45 -29.49 -17.90
N GLY A 216 -6.07 -30.62 -18.52
CA GLY A 216 -6.95 -31.78 -18.68
C GLY A 216 -7.25 -32.51 -17.36
N MET A 217 -6.46 -32.27 -16.30
CA MET A 217 -6.67 -32.86 -14.97
C MET A 217 -7.74 -32.14 -14.13
N ILE A 218 -8.17 -30.95 -14.55
CA ILE A 218 -9.22 -30.21 -13.87
C ILE A 218 -10.53 -30.99 -14.07
N PRO A 219 -11.31 -31.26 -13.00
CA PRO A 219 -12.60 -31.92 -13.12
C PRO A 219 -13.62 -30.96 -13.71
N TRP A 220 -13.53 -30.70 -15.02
CA TRP A 220 -14.37 -29.73 -15.73
C TRP A 220 -15.88 -30.01 -15.61
N GLU A 221 -16.25 -31.28 -15.39
CA GLU A 221 -17.64 -31.71 -15.17
C GLU A 221 -18.20 -31.34 -13.79
N GLU A 222 -17.32 -31.07 -12.81
CA GLU A 222 -17.72 -30.63 -11.47
C GLU A 222 -17.82 -29.09 -11.37
N ILE A 223 -17.41 -28.38 -12.42
CA ILE A 223 -17.49 -26.92 -12.51
C ILE A 223 -18.81 -26.57 -13.20
N PRO A 224 -19.61 -25.61 -12.67
CA PRO A 224 -20.88 -25.19 -13.27
C PRO A 224 -20.66 -24.34 -14.53
N LEU A 225 -20.05 -24.93 -15.56
CA LEU A 225 -19.74 -24.26 -16.83
C LEU A 225 -21.00 -23.85 -17.60
N ASP A 226 -22.12 -24.55 -17.39
CA ASP A 226 -23.38 -24.23 -18.05
C ASP A 226 -23.96 -22.88 -17.58
N GLU A 227 -23.87 -22.58 -16.28
CA GLU A 227 -24.23 -21.26 -15.75
C GLU A 227 -23.39 -20.15 -16.41
N TRP A 228 -22.09 -20.41 -16.63
CA TRP A 228 -21.20 -19.44 -17.27
C TRP A 228 -21.48 -19.28 -18.77
N ARG A 229 -21.91 -20.36 -19.45
CA ARG A 229 -22.32 -20.34 -20.86
C ARG A 229 -23.59 -19.53 -21.09
N GLU A 230 -24.54 -19.60 -20.16
CA GLU A 230 -25.78 -18.81 -20.20
C GLU A 230 -25.52 -17.30 -20.11
N GLN A 231 -24.41 -16.91 -19.48
CA GLN A 231 -24.01 -15.53 -19.25
C GLN A 231 -22.99 -15.00 -20.28
N GLU A 232 -22.66 -15.78 -21.32
CA GLU A 232 -21.71 -15.36 -22.35
C GLU A 232 -22.22 -14.18 -23.18
N LEU A 233 -21.36 -13.19 -23.41
CA LEU A 233 -21.65 -12.12 -24.39
C LEU A 233 -21.53 -12.59 -25.83
N ARG A 234 -20.60 -13.51 -26.09
CA ARG A 234 -20.39 -14.12 -27.40
C ARG A 234 -20.39 -15.62 -27.22
N LYS A 235 -21.29 -16.28 -27.95
CA LYS A 235 -21.44 -17.73 -27.91
C LYS A 235 -20.10 -18.44 -28.13
N GLY A 236 -19.75 -19.34 -27.21
CA GLY A 236 -18.54 -20.16 -27.21
C GLY A 236 -17.31 -19.51 -26.57
N ASP A 237 -17.46 -18.40 -25.86
CA ASP A 237 -16.33 -17.73 -25.19
C ASP A 237 -15.80 -18.53 -23.99
N VAL A 238 -16.66 -19.11 -23.15
CA VAL A 238 -16.28 -20.04 -22.07
C VAL A 238 -15.53 -21.23 -22.65
N ASP A 239 -16.02 -21.81 -23.76
CA ASP A 239 -15.36 -22.96 -24.38
C ASP A 239 -13.95 -22.62 -24.87
N LYS A 240 -13.73 -21.42 -25.44
CA LYS A 240 -12.37 -20.95 -25.83
C LYS A 240 -11.44 -20.83 -24.62
N VAL A 241 -11.93 -20.32 -23.50
CA VAL A 241 -11.16 -20.21 -22.25
C VAL A 241 -10.80 -21.61 -21.74
N VAL A 242 -11.79 -22.51 -21.64
CA VAL A 242 -11.59 -23.90 -21.21
C VAL A 242 -10.57 -24.60 -22.11
N ASP A 243 -10.70 -24.45 -23.43
CA ASP A 243 -9.76 -25.03 -24.41
C ASP A 243 -8.34 -24.48 -24.24
N ARG A 244 -8.20 -23.20 -23.90
CA ARG A 244 -6.90 -22.59 -23.62
C ARG A 244 -6.30 -23.17 -22.34
N VAL A 245 -7.07 -23.26 -21.26
CA VAL A 245 -6.62 -23.80 -19.97
C VAL A 245 -6.26 -25.28 -20.08
N LYS A 246 -7.06 -26.08 -20.78
CA LYS A 246 -6.76 -27.51 -21.06
C LYS A 246 -5.41 -27.73 -21.73
N LYS A 247 -4.95 -26.77 -22.54
CA LYS A 247 -3.64 -26.81 -23.22
C LYS A 247 -2.49 -26.32 -22.36
N LEU A 248 -2.76 -25.70 -21.20
CA LEU A 248 -1.71 -25.26 -20.29
C LEU A 248 -1.10 -26.47 -19.59
N LYS A 249 0.23 -26.42 -19.49
CA LYS A 249 1.05 -27.39 -18.79
C LYS A 249 1.85 -26.65 -17.74
N GLN A 250 1.84 -27.17 -16.52
CA GLN A 250 2.60 -26.67 -15.39
C GLN A 250 3.51 -27.79 -14.88
N VAL A 251 4.72 -27.43 -14.50
CA VAL A 251 5.71 -28.30 -13.89
C VAL A 251 6.10 -27.67 -12.57
N VAL A 252 5.98 -28.44 -11.50
CA VAL A 252 6.49 -28.10 -10.17
C VAL A 252 7.73 -28.97 -9.93
N ALA A 253 8.88 -28.37 -9.68
CA ALA A 253 10.13 -29.07 -9.41
C ALA A 253 10.66 -28.68 -8.03
N LEU A 254 10.94 -29.67 -7.18
CA LEU A 254 11.46 -29.49 -5.82
C LEU A 254 12.73 -30.32 -5.63
N GLY A 255 13.84 -29.69 -5.26
CA GLY A 255 15.13 -30.38 -5.15
C GLY A 255 16.23 -29.53 -4.54
N VAL A 256 17.38 -30.15 -4.27
CA VAL A 256 18.53 -29.48 -3.64
C VAL A 256 19.60 -29.15 -4.69
N ARG A 257 20.03 -27.90 -4.72
CA ARG A 257 21.12 -27.38 -5.56
C ARG A 257 22.16 -26.66 -4.69
N GLY A 258 23.36 -27.20 -4.61
CA GLY A 258 24.39 -26.67 -3.70
C GLY A 258 23.88 -26.67 -2.26
N ASP A 259 23.81 -25.48 -1.66
CA ASP A 259 23.27 -25.26 -0.31
C ASP A 259 21.81 -24.78 -0.33
N TYR A 260 21.09 -24.88 -1.46
CA TYR A 260 19.71 -24.39 -1.58
C TYR A 260 18.71 -25.52 -1.80
N LEU A 261 17.61 -25.52 -1.04
CA LEU A 261 16.38 -26.18 -1.45
C LEU A 261 15.64 -25.25 -2.41
N ILE A 262 15.33 -25.72 -3.61
CA ILE A 262 14.71 -24.95 -4.68
C ILE A 262 13.33 -25.54 -4.98
N LEU A 263 12.31 -24.68 -4.95
CA LEU A 263 10.97 -24.91 -5.49
C LEU A 263 10.83 -24.06 -6.76
N ALA A 264 10.69 -24.71 -7.91
CA ALA A 264 10.46 -24.07 -9.20
C ALA A 264 9.07 -24.43 -9.73
N VAL A 265 8.35 -23.44 -10.23
CA VAL A 265 7.05 -23.59 -10.88
C VAL A 265 7.14 -22.94 -12.25
N GLY A 266 6.78 -23.65 -13.32
CA GLY A 266 6.88 -23.12 -14.68
C GLY A 266 6.25 -24.04 -15.73
N PRO A 267 6.26 -23.70 -17.02
CA PRO A 267 5.78 -24.59 -18.08
C PRO A 267 6.71 -25.80 -18.32
N SER A 268 7.97 -25.72 -17.88
CA SER A 268 9.00 -26.76 -17.97
C SER A 268 10.07 -26.57 -16.89
N THR A 269 11.12 -27.39 -16.91
CA THR A 269 12.32 -27.23 -16.06
C THR A 269 13.42 -26.39 -16.73
N ASP A 270 13.16 -25.75 -17.87
CA ASP A 270 14.18 -25.03 -18.62
C ASP A 270 14.72 -23.81 -17.87
N PHE A 271 13.85 -23.06 -17.19
CA PHE A 271 14.26 -21.93 -16.36
C PHE A 271 15.18 -22.37 -15.22
N LEU A 272 14.85 -23.49 -14.57
CA LEU A 272 15.68 -24.11 -13.54
C LEU A 272 17.06 -24.54 -14.08
N ALA A 273 17.11 -25.04 -15.32
CA ALA A 273 18.35 -25.45 -15.97
C ALA A 273 19.30 -24.29 -16.32
N ARG A 274 18.81 -23.04 -16.30
CA ARG A 274 19.57 -21.82 -16.55
C ARG A 274 20.23 -21.23 -15.31
N LEU A 275 19.76 -21.60 -14.11
CA LEU A 275 20.39 -21.13 -12.87
C LEU A 275 21.89 -21.46 -12.89
N GLY A 276 22.72 -20.48 -12.54
CA GLY A 276 24.19 -20.55 -12.53
C GLY A 276 24.84 -20.73 -13.90
N LYS A 277 24.14 -20.43 -15.00
CA LYS A 277 24.71 -20.42 -16.36
C LYS A 277 24.64 -19.01 -16.96
N GLY A 278 25.69 -18.61 -17.66
CA GLY A 278 25.77 -17.28 -18.25
C GLY A 278 25.97 -16.19 -17.20
N ARG A 279 25.58 -14.96 -17.52
CA ARG A 279 25.69 -13.81 -16.61
C ARG A 279 24.61 -13.86 -15.54
N SER A 280 25.01 -13.49 -14.33
CA SER A 280 24.16 -13.46 -13.16
C SER A 280 23.55 -12.08 -12.94
N LEU A 281 22.57 -11.99 -12.04
CA LEU A 281 22.01 -10.73 -11.63
C LEU A 281 23.06 -9.83 -10.93
N ALA A 282 24.08 -10.41 -10.29
CA ALA A 282 25.20 -9.66 -9.72
C ALA A 282 26.01 -8.90 -10.78
N ASP A 283 26.03 -9.36 -12.03
CA ASP A 283 26.78 -8.74 -13.14
C ASP A 283 26.07 -7.52 -13.74
N ARG A 284 24.85 -7.21 -13.27
CA ARG A 284 24.06 -6.10 -13.76
C ARG A 284 24.58 -4.75 -13.27
N PRO A 285 24.61 -3.72 -14.12
CA PRO A 285 25.03 -2.38 -13.71
C PRO A 285 24.17 -1.82 -12.57
N GLU A 286 22.90 -2.23 -12.47
CA GLU A 286 21.98 -1.82 -11.43
C GLU A 286 22.39 -2.26 -10.01
N PHE A 287 23.27 -3.27 -9.88
CA PHE A 287 23.84 -3.72 -8.60
C PHE A 287 25.24 -3.20 -8.31
N ARG A 288 25.90 -2.50 -9.24
CA ARG A 288 27.22 -1.89 -8.99
C ARG A 288 27.26 -1.01 -7.72
N PRO A 289 26.23 -0.21 -7.37
CA PRO A 289 26.26 0.55 -6.12
C PRO A 289 26.37 -0.29 -4.84
N LEU A 290 25.93 -1.56 -4.87
CA LEU A 290 26.02 -2.49 -3.75
C LEU A 290 27.47 -2.85 -3.39
N GLU A 291 28.41 -2.75 -4.35
CA GLU A 291 29.82 -3.08 -4.14
C GLU A 291 30.43 -2.29 -2.97
N LYS A 292 30.02 -1.01 -2.81
CA LYS A 292 30.46 -0.12 -1.73
C LYS A 292 30.06 -0.62 -0.33
N PHE A 293 29.07 -1.50 -0.27
CA PHE A 293 28.44 -1.98 0.95
C PHE A 293 28.56 -3.49 1.13
N ALA A 294 29.34 -4.16 0.28
CA ALA A 294 29.39 -5.61 0.25
C ALA A 294 30.00 -6.24 1.52
N ASP A 295 30.63 -5.45 2.39
CA ASP A 295 31.10 -5.89 3.72
C ASP A 295 30.10 -5.60 4.86
N ARG A 296 28.96 -4.97 4.57
CA ARG A 296 27.92 -4.67 5.56
C ARG A 296 26.99 -5.87 5.78
N ARG A 297 26.28 -5.86 6.91
CA ARG A 297 25.31 -6.90 7.31
C ARG A 297 24.01 -6.78 6.50
N LEU A 298 24.05 -7.21 5.25
CA LEU A 298 22.92 -7.20 4.32
C LEU A 298 21.74 -8.07 4.83
N VAL A 299 20.53 -7.54 4.80
CA VAL A 299 19.29 -8.21 5.25
C VAL A 299 18.23 -8.34 4.17
N SER A 300 18.33 -7.59 3.08
CA SER A 300 17.49 -7.82 1.90
C SER A 300 18.10 -7.29 0.61
N LEU A 301 17.66 -7.89 -0.50
CA LEU A 301 17.95 -7.48 -1.87
C LEU A 301 16.64 -7.45 -2.68
N GLY A 302 16.54 -6.55 -3.64
CA GLY A 302 15.41 -6.48 -4.55
C GLY A 302 15.84 -6.01 -5.95
N TYR A 303 15.16 -6.50 -6.97
CA TYR A 303 15.31 -6.07 -8.34
C TYR A 303 14.00 -6.21 -9.11
N MET A 304 13.71 -5.24 -9.98
CA MET A 304 12.67 -5.34 -11.00
C MET A 304 13.24 -4.85 -12.33
N SER A 305 12.97 -5.60 -13.41
CA SER A 305 13.30 -5.18 -14.77
C SER A 305 12.54 -3.91 -15.15
N PRO A 306 12.95 -3.17 -16.21
CA PRO A 306 12.19 -2.03 -16.70
C PRO A 306 10.73 -2.37 -17.02
N ALA A 307 10.48 -3.56 -17.60
CA ALA A 307 9.13 -4.04 -17.89
C ALA A 307 8.33 -4.26 -16.59
N ALA A 308 8.92 -4.91 -15.59
CA ALA A 308 8.26 -5.14 -14.30
C ALA A 308 8.01 -3.84 -13.53
N ALA A 309 8.97 -2.93 -13.52
CA ALA A 309 8.84 -1.62 -12.88
C ALA A 309 7.74 -0.77 -13.55
N SER A 310 7.55 -0.91 -14.88
CA SER A 310 6.49 -0.19 -15.62
C SER A 310 5.07 -0.60 -15.22
N LEU A 311 4.88 -1.74 -14.55
CA LEU A 311 3.57 -2.11 -13.98
C LEU A 311 3.13 -1.16 -12.85
N GLN A 312 4.06 -0.40 -12.27
CA GLN A 312 3.77 0.61 -11.25
C GLN A 312 3.62 2.04 -11.82
N ASP A 313 3.65 2.18 -13.15
CA ASP A 313 3.51 3.47 -13.83
C ASP A 313 2.06 3.96 -13.82
N SER A 314 1.77 4.98 -13.01
CA SER A 314 0.44 5.58 -12.89
C SER A 314 -0.07 6.25 -14.17
N SER A 315 0.78 6.50 -15.17
CA SER A 315 0.33 6.98 -16.48
C SER A 315 -0.31 5.90 -17.35
N ARG A 316 -0.26 4.64 -16.92
CA ARG A 316 -0.89 3.50 -17.60
C ARG A 316 -2.41 3.65 -17.66
N ASP A 317 -3.05 4.07 -16.57
CA ASP A 317 -4.51 4.25 -16.51
C ASP A 317 -5.01 5.25 -17.56
N ALA A 318 -4.30 6.38 -17.71
CA ALA A 318 -4.62 7.38 -18.73
C ALA A 318 -4.47 6.82 -20.16
N ARG A 319 -3.42 6.03 -20.42
CA ARG A 319 -3.21 5.39 -21.73
C ARG A 319 -4.26 4.31 -22.02
N ASP A 320 -4.65 3.54 -21.02
CA ASP A 320 -5.65 2.48 -21.17
C ASP A 320 -7.05 3.06 -21.39
N LEU A 321 -7.40 4.17 -20.72
CA LEU A 321 -8.61 4.93 -21.01
C LEU A 321 -8.62 5.44 -22.46
N LEU A 322 -7.52 6.00 -22.94
CA LEU A 322 -7.43 6.49 -24.33
C LEU A 322 -7.61 5.36 -25.36
N LYS A 323 -7.05 4.18 -25.11
CA LYS A 323 -7.29 2.99 -25.94
C LYS A 323 -8.74 2.53 -25.88
N ALA A 324 -9.36 2.55 -24.70
CA ALA A 324 -10.76 2.18 -24.54
C ALA A 324 -11.67 3.11 -25.35
N VAL A 325 -11.41 4.42 -25.32
CA VAL A 325 -12.10 5.41 -26.16
C VAL A 325 -11.86 5.11 -27.65
N GLU A 326 -10.61 4.87 -28.07
CA GLU A 326 -10.29 4.56 -29.47
C GLU A 326 -11.04 3.31 -29.98
N ASN A 327 -11.12 2.27 -29.15
CA ASN A 327 -11.83 1.03 -29.48
C ASN A 327 -13.35 1.22 -29.55
N ALA A 328 -13.90 2.19 -28.81
CA ALA A 328 -15.32 2.50 -28.82
C ALA A 328 -15.75 3.36 -30.02
N LEU A 329 -14.82 4.09 -30.66
CA LEU A 329 -15.13 5.03 -31.75
C LEU A 329 -15.97 4.45 -32.90
N PRO A 330 -15.74 3.20 -33.39
CA PRO A 330 -16.52 2.64 -34.49
C PRO A 330 -18.01 2.42 -34.16
N ASN A 331 -18.34 2.30 -32.87
CA ASN A 331 -19.70 2.03 -32.40
C ASN A 331 -20.48 3.32 -32.11
N LEU A 332 -19.82 4.47 -32.19
CA LEU A 332 -20.45 5.77 -32.02
C LEU A 332 -21.13 6.22 -33.33
N GLU A 333 -22.28 6.87 -33.21
CA GLU A 333 -22.98 7.56 -34.28
C GLU A 333 -22.24 8.84 -34.74
N LEU A 334 -20.99 8.67 -35.16
CA LEU A 334 -20.09 9.70 -35.66
C LEU A 334 -19.72 9.40 -37.11
N SER A 335 -19.57 10.44 -37.93
CA SER A 335 -19.09 10.30 -39.30
C SER A 335 -17.65 9.77 -39.34
N SER A 336 -17.24 9.18 -40.47
CA SER A 336 -15.86 8.74 -40.68
C SER A 336 -14.84 9.85 -40.43
N ASP A 337 -15.18 11.08 -40.81
CA ASP A 337 -14.32 12.25 -40.66
C ASP A 337 -14.20 12.67 -39.18
N GLN A 338 -15.29 12.59 -38.42
CA GLN A 338 -15.30 12.85 -36.98
C GLN A 338 -14.48 11.78 -36.24
N GLN A 339 -14.65 10.51 -36.58
CA GLN A 339 -13.85 9.41 -36.00
C GLN A 339 -12.36 9.60 -36.31
N ALA A 340 -12.00 9.96 -37.55
CA ALA A 340 -10.62 10.22 -37.94
C ALA A 340 -10.01 11.41 -37.18
N LYS A 341 -10.78 12.49 -36.99
CA LYS A 341 -10.37 13.65 -36.18
C LYS A 341 -10.10 13.26 -34.73
N ILE A 342 -10.99 12.49 -34.10
CA ILE A 342 -10.81 12.04 -32.71
C ILE A 342 -9.60 11.12 -32.58
N ARG A 343 -9.39 10.17 -33.50
CA ARG A 343 -8.19 9.32 -33.49
C ARG A 343 -6.90 10.14 -33.56
N LYS A 344 -6.86 11.16 -34.43
CA LYS A 344 -5.71 12.06 -34.53
C LYS A 344 -5.43 12.77 -33.21
N ASP A 345 -6.47 13.30 -32.57
CA ASP A 345 -6.34 14.01 -31.29
C ASP A 345 -5.95 13.06 -30.14
N ILE A 346 -6.43 11.82 -30.12
CA ILE A 346 -6.00 10.78 -29.14
C ILE A 346 -4.49 10.49 -29.30
N VAL A 347 -4.00 10.37 -30.53
CA VAL A 347 -2.57 10.16 -30.81
C VAL A 347 -1.73 11.35 -30.32
N GLU A 348 -2.20 12.57 -30.55
CA GLU A 348 -1.53 13.79 -30.11
C GLU A 348 -1.54 13.92 -28.57
N LEU A 349 -2.65 13.63 -27.89
CA LEU A 349 -2.74 13.62 -26.43
C LEU A 349 -1.82 12.56 -25.83
N SER A 350 -1.77 11.38 -26.43
CA SER A 350 -0.87 10.31 -26.01
C SER A 350 0.61 10.74 -26.12
N ALA A 351 0.96 11.48 -27.17
CA ALA A 351 2.32 12.02 -27.35
C ALA A 351 2.64 13.09 -26.31
N ASP A 352 1.72 14.01 -26.03
CA ASP A 352 1.88 15.05 -25.01
C ASP A 352 2.03 14.43 -23.60
N LEU A 353 1.18 13.47 -23.24
CA LEU A 353 1.28 12.76 -21.95
C LEU A 353 2.64 12.05 -21.81
N LYS A 354 3.11 11.39 -22.88
CA LYS A 354 4.40 10.70 -22.89
C LYS A 354 5.59 11.65 -22.71
N ALA A 355 5.47 12.92 -23.11
CA ALA A 355 6.55 13.90 -22.92
C ALA A 355 6.79 14.25 -21.44
N TYR A 356 5.81 14.02 -20.57
CA TYR A 356 5.89 14.33 -19.14
C TYR A 356 6.05 13.10 -18.25
N THR A 357 5.96 11.88 -18.79
CA THR A 357 6.21 10.64 -18.04
C THR A 357 7.70 10.32 -18.01
N ALA A 358 8.19 9.91 -16.83
CA ALA A 358 9.56 9.41 -16.71
C ALA A 358 9.68 8.08 -17.47
N ALA A 359 10.79 7.88 -18.17
CA ALA A 359 11.09 6.55 -18.72
C ALA A 359 11.44 5.63 -17.54
N VAL A 360 10.52 4.73 -17.21
CA VAL A 360 10.70 3.75 -16.13
C VAL A 360 11.83 2.80 -16.52
N GLY A 361 12.97 2.89 -15.83
CA GLY A 361 14.03 1.90 -15.92
C GLY A 361 13.87 0.81 -14.86
N ALA A 362 14.90 -0.01 -14.72
CA ALA A 362 14.95 -1.04 -13.69
C ALA A 362 14.92 -0.42 -12.29
N THR A 363 14.56 -1.22 -11.30
CA THR A 363 14.75 -0.88 -9.89
C THR A 363 15.68 -1.88 -9.23
N SER A 364 16.52 -1.40 -8.31
CA SER A 364 17.33 -2.26 -7.45
C SER A 364 17.29 -1.72 -6.02
N SER A 365 17.26 -2.60 -5.03
CA SER A 365 17.23 -2.20 -3.63
C SER A 365 18.04 -3.14 -2.75
N PHE A 366 18.55 -2.60 -1.65
CA PHE A 366 19.30 -3.35 -0.66
C PHE A 366 19.20 -2.70 0.71
N HIS A 367 19.13 -3.52 1.76
CA HIS A 367 19.02 -3.05 3.14
C HIS A 367 20.04 -3.74 4.03
N PHE A 368 20.51 -3.03 5.05
CA PHE A 368 21.53 -3.50 5.99
C PHE A 368 21.04 -3.34 7.43
N LEU A 369 21.42 -4.29 8.26
CA LEU A 369 21.34 -4.15 9.71
C LEU A 369 22.50 -3.28 10.21
N THR A 370 22.18 -2.30 11.04
CA THR A 370 23.12 -1.34 11.65
C THR A 370 22.94 -1.33 13.17
N GLU A 371 23.81 -0.65 13.89
CA GLU A 371 23.63 -0.43 15.34
C GLU A 371 22.39 0.41 15.67
N ARG A 372 21.92 1.25 14.74
CA ARG A 372 20.77 2.14 14.93
C ARG A 372 19.45 1.52 14.49
N GLY A 373 19.47 0.39 13.78
CA GLY A 373 18.29 -0.20 13.13
C GLY A 373 18.58 -0.64 11.69
N ILE A 374 17.66 -0.43 10.76
CA ILE A 374 17.77 -0.88 9.36
C ILE A 374 17.98 0.31 8.44
N GLU A 375 19.05 0.28 7.65
CA GLU A 375 19.38 1.30 6.63
C GLU A 375 19.18 0.71 5.23
N GLY A 376 18.51 1.44 4.34
CA GLY A 376 18.11 0.96 3.03
C GLY A 376 18.45 1.92 1.89
N TYR A 377 18.73 1.36 0.71
CA TYR A 377 18.84 2.12 -0.52
C TYR A 377 17.94 1.48 -1.58
N ALA A 378 17.19 2.31 -2.29
CA ALA A 378 16.42 1.94 -3.47
C ALA A 378 16.81 2.84 -4.64
N TYR A 379 17.26 2.24 -5.73
CA TYR A 379 17.65 2.90 -6.97
C TYR A 379 16.53 2.72 -7.99
N PHE A 380 16.02 3.83 -8.50
CA PHE A 380 15.05 3.90 -9.58
C PHE A 380 15.77 4.40 -10.83
N TRP A 381 16.23 3.48 -11.66
CA TRP A 381 16.99 3.79 -12.86
C TRP A 381 16.07 4.38 -13.93
N GLY A 382 16.63 5.19 -14.83
CA GLY A 382 15.89 5.74 -15.97
C GLY A 382 16.04 7.25 -16.10
N LYS A 383 15.25 7.85 -17.00
CA LYS A 383 15.27 9.30 -17.22
C LYS A 383 14.26 9.98 -16.30
N HIS A 384 14.73 10.95 -15.54
CA HIS A 384 13.93 11.73 -14.59
C HIS A 384 13.85 13.21 -15.01
N PRO A 385 13.22 13.55 -16.17
CA PRO A 385 13.31 14.89 -16.78
C PRO A 385 12.75 16.01 -15.90
N ASN A 386 11.79 15.69 -15.03
CA ASN A 386 11.14 16.65 -14.14
C ASN A 386 11.81 16.76 -12.75
N ARG A 387 12.94 16.09 -12.52
CA ARG A 387 13.69 16.15 -11.25
C ARG A 387 14.97 16.96 -11.45
N LYS A 388 15.06 18.10 -10.78
CA LYS A 388 16.28 18.93 -10.72
C LYS A 388 16.94 18.78 -9.35
N PRO A 389 18.04 18.04 -9.20
CA PRO A 389 18.83 18.02 -7.97
C PRO A 389 19.97 19.00 -8.11
N GLN A 390 19.78 20.20 -7.56
CA GLN A 390 20.86 21.17 -7.48
C GLN A 390 20.88 21.96 -6.17
N ALA A 391 19.89 21.77 -5.28
CA ALA A 391 19.79 22.54 -4.05
C ALA A 391 19.17 21.73 -2.90
N ALA A 392 19.52 22.11 -1.67
CA ALA A 392 18.84 21.67 -0.46
C ALA A 392 17.34 22.00 -0.50
N LEU A 393 16.53 21.26 0.27
CA LEU A 393 15.12 21.59 0.50
C LEU A 393 15.04 22.62 1.62
N THR A 394 14.90 23.89 1.26
CA THR A 394 14.79 25.00 2.23
C THR A 394 13.54 24.91 3.09
N LEU A 395 12.49 24.21 2.64
CA LEU A 395 11.31 23.96 3.46
C LEU A 395 11.60 23.09 4.69
N LEU A 396 12.76 22.41 4.79
CA LEU A 396 13.16 21.72 6.02
C LEU A 396 13.28 22.66 7.22
N ASP A 397 13.59 23.94 7.00
CA ASP A 397 13.61 24.95 8.07
C ASP A 397 12.18 25.43 8.44
N HIS A 398 11.15 24.98 7.74
CA HIS A 398 9.76 25.44 7.90
C HIS A 398 8.82 24.31 8.32
N ILE A 399 9.35 23.26 8.94
CA ILE A 399 8.60 22.10 9.44
C ILE A 399 8.19 22.22 10.92
N GLY A 400 8.53 23.33 11.58
CA GLY A 400 8.18 23.57 12.99
C GLY A 400 9.03 22.78 14.01
N GLY A 401 10.27 22.43 13.64
CA GLY A 401 11.21 21.68 14.49
C GLY A 401 11.10 20.16 14.28
N LYS A 402 10.44 19.45 15.21
CA LYS A 402 10.25 17.99 15.17
C LYS A 402 8.75 17.65 15.07
N PRO A 403 8.14 17.65 13.87
CA PRO A 403 6.75 17.23 13.69
C PRO A 403 6.61 15.70 13.78
N ILE A 404 5.38 15.19 13.90
CA ILE A 404 5.07 13.75 13.82
C ILE A 404 5.40 13.22 12.43
N LEU A 405 4.95 13.90 11.38
CA LEU A 405 5.24 13.52 10.01
C LEU A 405 5.64 14.75 9.22
N VAL A 406 6.65 14.59 8.37
CA VAL A 406 6.98 15.52 7.31
C VAL A 406 7.21 14.71 6.04
N ALA A 407 6.62 15.16 4.94
CA ALA A 407 6.93 14.70 3.60
C ALA A 407 7.10 15.93 2.70
N LEU A 408 8.34 16.21 2.31
CA LEU A 408 8.73 17.32 1.44
C LEU A 408 9.21 16.79 0.09
N GLY A 409 8.88 17.50 -0.96
CA GLY A 409 9.40 17.24 -2.30
C GLY A 409 9.59 18.52 -3.07
N ARG A 410 10.49 18.48 -4.05
CA ARG A 410 10.57 19.46 -5.13
C ARG A 410 9.98 18.83 -6.39
N SER A 411 8.87 19.38 -6.86
CA SER A 411 8.23 19.05 -8.14
C SER A 411 8.37 20.22 -9.09
N GLY A 412 8.85 19.97 -10.30
CA GLY A 412 8.86 20.98 -11.36
C GLY A 412 7.48 21.12 -11.99
N SER A 413 6.57 21.85 -11.34
CA SER A 413 5.40 22.37 -12.04
C SER A 413 5.88 23.48 -12.98
N SER A 414 5.47 23.42 -14.24
CA SER A 414 5.86 24.43 -15.23
C SER A 414 4.65 24.94 -15.99
N GLU A 415 4.73 26.18 -16.48
CA GLU A 415 3.72 26.72 -17.38
C GLU A 415 3.52 25.83 -18.61
N ALA A 416 4.59 25.19 -19.11
CA ALA A 416 4.49 24.27 -20.24
C ALA A 416 3.58 23.06 -19.95
N GLN A 417 3.66 22.46 -18.75
CA GLN A 417 2.74 21.39 -18.34
C GLN A 417 1.31 21.91 -18.24
N TYR A 418 1.13 23.12 -17.70
CA TYR A 418 -0.17 23.75 -17.60
C TYR A 418 -0.77 24.08 -18.96
N ASP A 419 0.04 24.53 -19.92
CA ASP A 419 -0.38 24.81 -21.30
C ASP A 419 -0.91 23.57 -22.01
N VAL A 420 -0.32 22.40 -21.74
CA VAL A 420 -0.83 21.11 -22.25
C VAL A 420 -2.20 20.80 -21.66
N ALA A 421 -2.40 20.99 -20.35
CA ALA A 421 -3.72 20.82 -19.74
C ALA A 421 -4.75 21.80 -20.35
N VAL A 422 -4.39 23.08 -20.50
CA VAL A 422 -5.26 24.10 -21.12
C VAL A 422 -5.59 23.76 -22.56
N LYS A 423 -4.64 23.27 -23.35
CA LYS A 423 -4.86 22.79 -24.73
C LYS A 423 -5.92 21.70 -24.77
N TRP A 424 -5.82 20.68 -23.91
CA TRP A 424 -6.73 19.54 -23.92
C TRP A 424 -8.11 19.86 -23.33
N VAL A 425 -8.20 20.73 -22.33
CA VAL A 425 -9.49 21.26 -21.85
C VAL A 425 -10.20 22.03 -22.97
N LYS A 426 -9.49 22.88 -23.72
CA LYS A 426 -10.07 23.58 -24.88
C LYS A 426 -10.55 22.60 -25.96
N ARG A 427 -9.78 21.54 -26.24
CA ARG A 427 -10.16 20.52 -27.23
C ARG A 427 -11.39 19.73 -26.78
N ALA A 428 -11.45 19.33 -25.51
CA ALA A 428 -12.61 18.65 -24.94
C ALA A 428 -13.88 19.52 -25.01
N TYR A 429 -13.76 20.82 -24.69
CA TYR A 429 -14.87 21.76 -24.81
C TYR A 429 -15.34 21.91 -26.27
N GLN A 430 -14.42 21.97 -27.24
CA GLN A 430 -14.79 22.00 -28.67
C GLN A 430 -15.61 20.78 -29.09
N TYR A 431 -15.27 19.58 -28.60
CA TYR A 431 -16.06 18.38 -28.87
C TYR A 431 -17.42 18.38 -28.18
N PHE A 432 -17.49 18.92 -26.96
CA PHE A 432 -18.76 19.13 -26.27
C PHE A 432 -19.67 20.07 -27.08
N GLU A 433 -19.14 21.19 -27.58
CA GLU A 433 -19.87 22.11 -28.46
C GLU A 433 -20.29 21.47 -29.79
N GLU A 434 -19.43 20.67 -30.41
CA GLU A 434 -19.67 20.06 -31.72
C GLU A 434 -20.69 18.91 -31.66
N PHE A 435 -20.64 18.08 -30.61
CA PHE A 435 -21.41 16.82 -30.56
C PHE A 435 -22.51 16.80 -29.50
N ALA A 436 -22.29 17.41 -28.33
CA ALA A 436 -23.25 17.35 -27.23
C ALA A 436 -24.27 18.49 -27.32
N VAL A 437 -23.83 19.73 -27.51
CA VAL A 437 -24.72 20.92 -27.54
C VAL A 437 -25.85 20.81 -28.59
N PRO A 438 -25.63 20.29 -29.81
CA PRO A 438 -26.72 20.14 -30.80
C PRO A 438 -27.77 19.10 -30.41
N ARG A 439 -27.46 18.19 -29.46
CA ARG A 439 -28.37 17.16 -28.95
C ARG A 439 -29.16 17.62 -27.72
N ILE A 440 -28.76 18.72 -27.09
CA ILE A 440 -29.49 19.34 -25.97
C ILE A 440 -30.83 19.91 -26.49
N PRO A 441 -31.96 19.67 -25.79
CA PRO A 441 -33.25 20.29 -26.10
C PRO A 441 -33.17 21.82 -26.27
N PRO A 442 -33.97 22.46 -27.14
CA PRO A 442 -33.83 23.88 -27.45
C PRO A 442 -33.91 24.82 -26.23
N ASP A 443 -34.77 24.52 -25.27
CA ASP A 443 -34.97 25.24 -24.01
C ASP A 443 -33.77 25.08 -23.06
N GLU A 444 -33.23 23.87 -22.93
CA GLU A 444 -32.00 23.62 -22.17
C GLU A 444 -30.75 24.22 -22.86
N ARG A 445 -30.74 24.30 -24.19
CA ARG A 445 -29.65 24.88 -24.96
C ARG A 445 -29.55 26.39 -24.75
N GLU A 446 -30.68 27.09 -24.67
CA GLU A 446 -30.71 28.52 -24.34
C GLU A 446 -30.18 28.77 -22.91
N GLN A 447 -30.55 27.91 -21.95
CA GLN A 447 -30.01 27.98 -20.59
C GLN A 447 -28.49 27.72 -20.57
N PHE A 448 -28.02 26.71 -21.32
CA PHE A 448 -26.60 26.44 -21.47
C PHE A 448 -25.83 27.62 -22.07
N GLN A 449 -26.36 28.28 -23.11
CA GLN A 449 -25.72 29.44 -23.73
C GLN A 449 -25.61 30.61 -22.74
N LYS A 450 -26.68 30.91 -22.00
CA LYS A 450 -26.67 31.92 -20.92
C LYS A 450 -25.64 31.57 -19.85
N ALA A 451 -25.55 30.30 -19.45
CA ALA A 451 -24.53 29.84 -18.52
C ALA A 451 -23.12 30.05 -19.08
N ALA A 452 -22.87 29.63 -20.32
CA ALA A 452 -21.57 29.76 -20.97
C ALA A 452 -21.11 31.22 -21.07
N GLU A 453 -22.00 32.15 -21.41
CA GLU A 453 -21.70 33.60 -21.44
C GLU A 453 -21.22 34.14 -20.08
N LEU A 454 -21.75 33.60 -18.98
CA LEU A 454 -21.37 34.00 -17.62
C LEU A 454 -20.10 33.29 -17.13
N PHE A 455 -19.93 32.00 -17.41
CA PHE A 455 -18.83 31.19 -16.87
C PHE A 455 -17.55 31.24 -17.70
N ILE A 456 -17.60 31.40 -19.03
CA ILE A 456 -16.39 31.46 -19.87
C ILE A 456 -15.44 32.60 -19.47
N PRO A 457 -15.91 33.84 -19.20
CA PRO A 457 -15.05 34.91 -18.69
C PRO A 457 -14.36 34.55 -17.36
N LEU A 458 -15.08 33.88 -16.46
CA LEU A 458 -14.53 33.41 -15.18
C LEU A 458 -13.43 32.35 -15.39
N LEU A 459 -13.62 31.41 -16.32
CA LEU A 459 -12.60 30.42 -16.68
C LEU A 459 -11.33 31.07 -17.26
N ARG A 460 -11.45 32.15 -18.05
CA ARG A 460 -10.28 32.88 -18.55
C ARG A 460 -9.52 33.61 -17.44
N ARG A 461 -10.23 34.14 -16.45
CA ARG A 461 -9.63 34.74 -15.25
C ARG A 461 -8.94 33.67 -14.40
N LEU A 462 -9.56 32.50 -14.28
CA LEU A 462 -8.99 31.34 -13.59
C LEU A 462 -7.68 30.88 -14.24
N ASP A 463 -7.60 30.79 -15.57
CA ASP A 463 -6.34 30.50 -16.30
C ASP A 463 -5.23 31.50 -15.95
N LYS A 464 -5.54 32.81 -15.91
CA LYS A 464 -4.57 33.84 -15.51
C LYS A 464 -4.13 33.69 -14.05
N ALA A 465 -5.07 33.47 -13.13
CA ALA A 465 -4.77 33.27 -11.71
C ALA A 465 -3.89 32.04 -11.48
N ASN A 466 -4.18 30.93 -12.17
CA ASN A 466 -3.36 29.71 -12.14
C ASN A 466 -1.93 29.98 -12.63
N ARG A 467 -1.75 30.73 -13.71
CA ARG A 467 -0.41 31.10 -14.23
C ARG A 467 0.37 31.94 -13.23
N LEU A 468 -0.28 32.95 -12.61
CA LEU A 468 0.34 33.74 -11.54
C LEU A 468 0.79 32.84 -10.39
N LEU A 469 -0.05 31.88 -9.98
CA LEU A 469 0.27 30.97 -8.88
C LEU A 469 1.42 30.01 -9.22
N ILE A 470 1.42 29.44 -10.44
CA ILE A 470 2.52 28.59 -10.93
C ILE A 470 3.85 29.36 -10.89
N GLN A 471 3.85 30.61 -11.36
CA GLN A 471 5.02 31.47 -11.31
C GLN A 471 5.42 31.82 -9.87
N ALA A 472 4.45 32.05 -8.98
CA ALA A 472 4.69 32.39 -7.59
C ALA A 472 5.36 31.24 -6.80
N PHE A 473 5.16 30.00 -7.22
CA PHE A 473 5.73 28.80 -6.62
C PHE A 473 6.80 28.12 -7.50
N SER A 474 7.53 28.90 -8.32
CA SER A 474 8.49 28.36 -9.30
C SER A 474 9.66 27.55 -8.72
N ASP A 475 9.97 27.71 -7.42
CA ASP A 475 10.91 26.85 -6.68
C ASP A 475 10.40 25.40 -6.56
N GLY A 476 9.08 25.21 -6.63
CA GLY A 476 8.44 23.90 -6.75
C GLY A 476 8.51 23.04 -5.49
N GLN A 477 8.95 23.59 -4.36
CA GLN A 477 8.93 22.87 -3.09
C GLN A 477 7.52 22.84 -2.50
N VAL A 478 7.09 21.64 -2.12
CA VAL A 478 5.82 21.37 -1.45
C VAL A 478 6.06 20.41 -0.29
N GLY A 479 5.32 20.60 0.79
CA GLY A 479 5.42 19.77 1.97
C GLY A 479 4.08 19.52 2.64
N LEU A 480 3.90 18.30 3.11
CA LEU A 480 2.89 17.94 4.09
C LEU A 480 3.57 17.85 5.46
N VAL A 481 2.99 18.51 6.46
CA VAL A 481 3.44 18.44 7.86
C VAL A 481 2.26 18.00 8.73
N LEU A 482 2.50 17.02 9.60
CA LEU A 482 1.56 16.55 10.60
C LEU A 482 2.17 16.73 11.98
N ASP A 483 1.45 17.36 12.89
CA ASP A 483 1.85 17.50 14.29
C ASP A 483 0.68 17.14 15.22
N ALA A 484 0.90 17.12 16.53
CA ALA A 484 -0.16 16.95 17.51
C ALA A 484 0.00 17.82 18.76
N ARG A 485 0.41 19.09 18.58
CA ARG A 485 0.67 20.01 19.71
C ARG A 485 -0.59 20.73 20.16
N PHE A 486 -1.59 20.89 19.30
CA PHE A 486 -2.89 21.39 19.71
C PHE A 486 -3.59 20.42 20.65
N HIS A 487 -4.09 20.93 21.78
CA HIS A 487 -4.82 20.15 22.75
C HIS A 487 -6.20 20.78 22.98
N SER A 488 -7.25 19.95 23.00
CA SER A 488 -8.60 20.40 23.31
C SER A 488 -9.33 19.40 24.19
N ARG A 489 -10.18 19.89 25.09
CA ARG A 489 -11.13 19.05 25.84
C ARG A 489 -12.36 18.69 25.03
N GLN A 490 -12.71 19.51 24.04
CA GLN A 490 -13.86 19.33 23.18
C GLN A 490 -13.63 20.11 21.89
N PHE A 491 -13.29 19.43 20.81
CA PHE A 491 -12.98 20.07 19.53
C PHE A 491 -14.20 20.21 18.60
N HIS A 492 -15.29 19.50 18.90
CA HIS A 492 -16.57 19.61 18.23
C HIS A 492 -17.71 19.50 19.25
N ARG A 493 -18.74 20.34 19.14
CA ARG A 493 -19.85 20.46 20.11
C ARG A 493 -20.64 19.16 20.35
N GLU A 494 -20.71 18.30 19.33
CA GLU A 494 -21.44 17.02 19.39
C GLU A 494 -20.64 15.92 20.09
N LEU A 495 -19.33 16.13 20.28
CA LEU A 495 -18.50 15.20 21.02
C LEU A 495 -18.56 15.53 22.51
N PRO A 496 -18.59 14.52 23.40
CA PRO A 496 -18.51 14.76 24.83
C PRO A 496 -17.16 15.40 25.18
N ALA A 497 -17.17 16.32 26.14
CA ALA A 497 -15.94 16.89 26.67
C ALA A 497 -15.14 15.83 27.46
N THR A 498 -13.82 15.84 27.29
CA THR A 498 -12.89 14.97 28.02
C THR A 498 -12.39 15.63 29.30
N GLU A 499 -12.06 14.81 30.31
CA GLU A 499 -11.56 15.28 31.61
C GLU A 499 -10.25 16.09 31.49
N GLN A 500 -9.38 15.64 30.58
CA GLN A 500 -8.09 16.26 30.29
C GLN A 500 -8.05 16.74 28.83
N PRO A 501 -7.31 17.82 28.51
CA PRO A 501 -7.07 18.22 27.13
C PRO A 501 -6.40 17.08 26.35
N MET A 502 -6.93 16.77 25.17
CA MET A 502 -6.45 15.67 24.34
C MET A 502 -5.65 16.22 23.16
N PRO A 503 -4.49 15.63 22.82
CA PRO A 503 -3.74 16.00 21.64
C PRO A 503 -4.56 15.73 20.38
N MET A 504 -4.56 16.68 19.44
CA MET A 504 -5.28 16.61 18.19
C MET A 504 -4.30 16.61 17.03
N ILE A 505 -4.58 15.84 15.99
CA ILE A 505 -3.78 15.86 14.78
C ILE A 505 -3.95 17.21 14.08
N GLU A 506 -2.84 17.87 13.78
CA GLU A 506 -2.77 19.15 13.09
C GLU A 506 -2.10 18.96 11.72
N PRO A 507 -2.87 18.75 10.63
CA PRO A 507 -2.29 18.70 9.29
C PRO A 507 -2.03 20.12 8.77
N ALA A 508 -0.96 20.26 7.99
CA ALA A 508 -0.62 21.50 7.31
C ALA A 508 0.08 21.24 5.98
N VAL A 509 -0.10 22.16 5.04
CA VAL A 509 0.64 22.22 3.78
C VAL A 509 1.59 23.40 3.82
N VAL A 510 2.83 23.19 3.40
CA VAL A 510 3.86 24.22 3.24
C VAL A 510 4.33 24.27 1.79
N LEU A 511 4.44 25.47 1.24
CA LEU A 511 4.80 25.71 -0.16
C LEU A 511 5.97 26.68 -0.23
N GLY A 512 6.95 26.39 -1.08
CA GLY A 512 8.05 27.30 -1.39
C GLY A 512 7.57 28.45 -2.26
N VAL A 513 7.80 29.68 -1.81
CA VAL A 513 7.40 30.91 -2.49
C VAL A 513 8.61 31.54 -3.18
N SER A 514 8.45 31.81 -4.47
CA SER A 514 9.37 32.60 -5.28
C SER A 514 8.92 34.07 -5.41
N ASP A 515 7.60 34.33 -5.36
CA ASP A 515 7.03 35.68 -5.42
C ASP A 515 5.74 35.78 -4.59
N ALA A 516 5.84 36.33 -3.38
CA ALA A 516 4.71 36.48 -2.47
C ALA A 516 3.64 37.46 -2.98
N LYS A 517 4.00 38.44 -3.81
CA LYS A 517 3.03 39.40 -4.37
C LYS A 517 2.08 38.67 -5.33
N ARG A 518 2.62 37.81 -6.20
CA ARG A 518 1.83 36.98 -7.11
C ARG A 518 0.93 36.01 -6.36
N VAL A 519 1.35 35.44 -5.23
CA VAL A 519 0.47 34.63 -4.38
C VAL A 519 -0.75 35.43 -3.92
N ARG A 520 -0.54 36.64 -3.38
CA ARG A 520 -1.65 37.50 -2.91
C ARG A 520 -2.60 37.86 -4.05
N GLU A 521 -2.06 38.23 -5.21
CA GLU A 521 -2.84 38.59 -6.39
C GLU A 521 -3.68 37.40 -6.88
N ALA A 522 -3.09 36.21 -7.00
CA ALA A 522 -3.80 35.00 -7.42
C ALA A 522 -4.89 34.60 -6.41
N MET A 523 -4.61 34.65 -5.10
CA MET A 523 -5.58 34.29 -4.06
C MET A 523 -6.76 35.26 -3.98
N ALA A 524 -6.51 36.57 -4.13
CA ALA A 524 -7.57 37.57 -4.24
C ALA A 524 -8.45 37.32 -5.48
N GLU A 525 -7.83 36.95 -6.60
CA GLU A 525 -8.55 36.64 -7.83
C GLU A 525 -9.37 35.35 -7.73
N TYR A 526 -8.87 34.28 -7.10
CA TYR A 526 -9.68 33.07 -6.85
C TYR A 526 -10.92 33.37 -5.99
N ARG A 527 -10.76 34.19 -4.96
CA ARG A 527 -11.89 34.63 -4.12
C ARG A 527 -12.93 35.39 -4.95
N ALA A 528 -12.49 36.34 -5.78
CA ALA A 528 -13.38 37.09 -6.67
C ALA A 528 -14.12 36.17 -7.65
N ILE A 529 -13.38 35.26 -8.31
CA ILE A 529 -13.96 34.26 -9.23
C ILE A 529 -15.00 33.39 -8.52
N PHE A 530 -14.72 32.90 -7.31
CA PHE A 530 -15.67 32.08 -6.55
C PHE A 530 -16.98 32.84 -6.27
N ASN A 531 -16.87 34.07 -5.74
CA ASN A 531 -18.03 34.89 -5.42
C ASN A 531 -18.86 35.23 -6.66
N GLU A 532 -18.20 35.58 -7.78
CA GLU A 532 -18.88 35.85 -9.04
C GLU A 532 -19.48 34.58 -9.67
N ALA A 533 -18.86 33.42 -9.49
CA ALA A 533 -19.38 32.13 -9.96
C ALA A 533 -20.67 31.73 -9.23
N VAL A 534 -20.75 31.94 -7.91
CA VAL A 534 -21.99 31.71 -7.15
C VAL A 534 -23.11 32.62 -7.66
N GLU A 535 -22.83 33.90 -7.85
CA GLU A 535 -23.80 34.86 -8.40
C GLU A 535 -24.19 34.54 -9.85
N ALA A 536 -23.26 34.04 -10.67
CA ALA A 536 -23.57 33.55 -12.01
C ALA A 536 -24.48 32.33 -11.96
N LEU A 537 -24.22 31.37 -11.07
CA LEU A 537 -25.04 30.17 -10.92
C LEU A 537 -26.48 30.50 -10.52
N ARG A 538 -26.65 31.44 -9.58
CA ARG A 538 -27.97 31.95 -9.14
C ARG A 538 -28.80 32.61 -10.25
N LYS A 539 -28.15 33.12 -11.30
CA LYS A 539 -28.83 33.72 -12.47
C LYS A 539 -29.25 32.69 -13.52
N VAL A 540 -28.71 31.47 -13.44
CA VAL A 540 -28.88 30.43 -14.45
C VAL A 540 -29.84 29.34 -13.99
N VAL A 541 -29.85 29.02 -12.68
CA VAL A 541 -30.77 28.01 -12.16
C VAL A 541 -32.23 28.50 -12.16
N PRO A 542 -33.22 27.60 -12.34
CA PRO A 542 -34.64 27.96 -12.34
C PRO A 542 -35.12 28.63 -11.05
N ASP A 543 -34.60 28.18 -9.90
CA ASP A 543 -34.88 28.76 -8.58
C ASP A 543 -33.56 29.22 -7.92
N PRO A 544 -33.28 30.54 -7.89
CA PRO A 544 -32.08 31.10 -7.28
C PRO A 544 -31.93 30.84 -5.78
N ASP A 545 -33.02 30.46 -5.09
CA ASP A 545 -33.03 30.16 -3.65
C ASP A 545 -32.58 28.72 -3.36
N GLU A 546 -32.50 27.84 -4.37
CA GLU A 546 -31.87 26.52 -4.24
C GLU A 546 -30.35 26.61 -4.01
N ILE A 547 -29.73 27.72 -4.42
CA ILE A 547 -28.31 27.98 -4.18
C ILE A 547 -28.21 28.90 -2.97
N PRO A 548 -27.65 28.43 -1.85
CA PRO A 548 -27.49 29.27 -0.68
C PRO A 548 -26.61 30.48 -1.02
N PRO A 549 -26.87 31.68 -0.46
CA PRO A 549 -26.11 32.91 -0.72
C PRO A 549 -24.73 32.85 -0.03
N ILE A 550 -23.88 31.94 -0.49
CA ILE A 550 -22.55 31.69 0.05
C ILE A 550 -21.57 32.64 -0.63
N SER A 551 -20.79 33.36 0.18
CA SER A 551 -19.66 34.15 -0.28
C SER A 551 -18.43 33.81 0.55
N LEU A 552 -17.27 33.76 -0.11
CA LEU A 552 -15.99 33.67 0.56
C LEU A 552 -15.61 35.07 1.08
N PRO A 553 -15.55 35.30 2.41
CA PRO A 553 -15.27 36.61 2.99
C PRO A 553 -13.82 37.03 2.74
N GLU A 554 -13.51 38.30 2.99
CA GLU A 554 -12.10 38.73 3.10
C GLU A 554 -11.49 38.10 4.37
N PRO A 555 -10.27 37.56 4.31
CA PRO A 555 -9.62 37.01 5.48
C PRO A 555 -9.24 38.12 6.47
N LYS A 556 -9.20 37.76 7.75
CA LYS A 556 -8.61 38.62 8.78
C LYS A 556 -7.09 38.57 8.67
N ALA A 557 -6.49 39.64 8.16
CA ALA A 557 -5.03 39.77 8.05
C ALA A 557 -4.40 40.17 9.40
N THR A 558 -3.39 39.43 9.84
CA THR A 558 -2.62 39.71 11.07
C THR A 558 -1.13 39.62 10.76
N GLN A 559 -0.40 40.71 10.99
CA GLN A 559 1.05 40.72 10.81
C GLN A 559 1.76 39.94 11.92
N THR A 560 2.79 39.18 11.57
CA THR A 560 3.66 38.44 12.49
C THR A 560 5.13 38.79 12.23
N ALA A 561 6.03 38.29 13.09
CA ALA A 561 7.47 38.45 12.92
C ALA A 561 8.03 37.77 11.65
N HIS A 562 7.32 36.77 11.10
CA HIS A 562 7.82 35.92 10.01
C HIS A 562 6.90 35.93 8.77
N GLY A 563 5.97 36.88 8.67
CA GLY A 563 5.02 36.99 7.57
C GLY A 563 3.65 37.49 8.00
N THR A 564 2.68 37.39 7.12
CA THR A 564 1.28 37.76 7.39
C THR A 564 0.43 36.49 7.48
N LEU A 565 -0.45 36.44 8.49
CA LEU A 565 -1.49 35.41 8.61
C LEU A 565 -2.80 35.95 8.07
N PHE A 566 -3.51 35.13 7.29
CA PHE A 566 -4.83 35.37 6.77
C PHE A 566 -5.75 34.28 7.35
N THR A 567 -6.62 34.66 8.27
CA THR A 567 -7.48 33.72 8.99
C THR A 567 -8.91 33.77 8.46
N TYR A 568 -9.47 32.59 8.22
CA TYR A 568 -10.90 32.38 8.00
C TYR A 568 -11.47 31.62 9.19
N GLU A 569 -12.42 32.24 9.88
CA GLU A 569 -13.15 31.59 10.96
C GLU A 569 -14.20 30.65 10.35
N PHE A 570 -14.37 29.47 10.95
CA PHE A 570 -15.47 28.58 10.55
C PHE A 570 -16.79 29.07 11.14
N PRO A 571 -17.91 28.89 10.43
CA PRO A 571 -19.24 29.21 10.96
C PRO A 571 -19.50 28.53 12.31
N GLU A 572 -20.10 29.25 13.27
CA GLU A 572 -20.35 28.72 14.62
C GLU A 572 -21.27 27.49 14.60
N ASP A 573 -22.18 27.41 13.64
CA ASP A 573 -23.10 26.30 13.42
C ASP A 573 -22.40 25.02 12.96
N TRP A 574 -21.15 25.08 12.47
CA TRP A 574 -20.32 23.90 12.23
C TRP A 574 -19.84 23.25 13.52
N GLY A 575 -19.91 23.95 14.66
CA GLY A 575 -19.68 23.35 15.98
C GLY A 575 -18.23 23.04 16.34
N PHE A 576 -17.24 23.47 15.55
CA PHE A 576 -15.82 23.33 15.89
C PHE A 576 -15.39 24.28 17.01
N ALA A 577 -14.33 23.91 17.73
CA ALA A 577 -13.68 24.81 18.69
C ALA A 577 -13.14 26.07 17.98
N LYS A 578 -13.17 27.23 18.66
CA LYS A 578 -12.83 28.54 18.07
C LYS A 578 -11.37 28.64 17.60
N GLU A 579 -10.51 27.79 18.15
CA GLU A 579 -9.10 27.66 17.77
C GLU A 579 -8.90 26.93 16.44
N ILE A 580 -9.93 26.25 15.93
CA ILE A 580 -9.92 25.51 14.68
C ILE A 580 -10.52 26.40 13.59
N GLY A 581 -9.72 26.70 12.57
CA GLY A 581 -10.12 27.47 11.40
C GLY A 581 -9.10 27.32 10.29
N LEU A 582 -9.34 27.92 9.12
CA LEU A 582 -8.33 27.93 8.06
C LEU A 582 -7.38 29.11 8.27
N HIS A 583 -6.11 28.81 8.57
CA HIS A 583 -5.07 29.81 8.74
C HIS A 583 -4.06 29.71 7.61
N LEU A 584 -4.02 30.74 6.77
CA LEU A 584 -3.06 30.84 5.67
C LEU A 584 -1.92 31.77 6.07
N GLY A 585 -0.70 31.26 6.10
CA GLY A 585 0.50 32.05 6.32
C GLY A 585 1.18 32.42 5.01
N LEU A 586 1.71 33.63 4.88
CA LEU A 586 2.53 34.03 3.74
C LEU A 586 3.72 34.89 4.18
N SER A 587 4.91 34.46 3.76
CA SER A 587 6.16 35.22 3.81
C SER A 587 6.74 35.36 2.41
N ASP A 588 7.89 36.00 2.28
CA ASP A 588 8.61 36.10 1.00
C ASP A 588 9.16 34.76 0.50
N ARG A 589 9.20 33.71 1.35
CA ARG A 589 9.80 32.40 1.05
C ARG A 589 8.87 31.22 1.20
N VAL A 590 7.82 31.34 2.01
CA VAL A 590 6.94 30.22 2.37
C VAL A 590 5.50 30.67 2.45
N ALA A 591 4.62 29.86 1.89
CA ALA A 591 3.18 29.90 2.14
C ALA A 591 2.78 28.66 2.96
N VAL A 592 1.87 28.84 3.90
CA VAL A 592 1.41 27.79 4.83
C VAL A 592 -0.11 27.74 4.80
N ALA A 593 -0.70 26.56 4.85
CA ALA A 593 -2.11 26.36 5.18
C ALA A 593 -2.19 25.39 6.35
N ALA A 594 -2.80 25.80 7.46
CA ALA A 594 -2.95 24.96 8.66
C ALA A 594 -4.31 25.21 9.34
N PHE A 595 -4.74 24.25 10.16
CA PHE A 595 -6.03 24.32 10.87
C PHE A 595 -6.00 25.04 12.22
N THR A 596 -4.82 25.39 12.72
CA THR A 596 -4.66 26.19 13.94
C THR A 596 -3.68 27.32 13.70
N MET A 597 -3.96 28.48 14.31
CA MET A 597 -3.11 29.67 14.17
C MET A 597 -1.68 29.40 14.65
N ASP A 598 -1.52 28.67 15.74
CA ASP A 598 -0.20 28.39 16.31
C ASP A 598 0.61 27.44 15.42
N HIS A 599 -0.03 26.46 14.76
CA HIS A 599 0.67 25.64 13.78
C HIS A 599 1.13 26.47 12.58
N ALA A 600 0.25 27.34 12.03
CA ALA A 600 0.63 28.24 10.94
C ALA A 600 1.84 29.13 11.31
N LYS A 601 1.85 29.70 12.52
CA LYS A 601 2.99 30.49 13.04
C LYS A 601 4.28 29.69 13.14
N ARG A 602 4.22 28.47 13.67
CA ARG A 602 5.40 27.59 13.80
C ARG A 602 6.03 27.26 12.45
N LEU A 603 5.21 27.03 11.42
CA LEU A 603 5.69 26.67 10.07
C LEU A 603 6.19 27.90 9.29
N LEU A 604 5.60 29.08 9.51
CA LEU A 604 6.13 30.33 8.96
C LEU A 604 7.52 30.69 9.51
N ALA A 605 7.77 30.37 10.79
CA ALA A 605 9.04 30.67 11.43
C ALA A 605 10.15 29.72 10.93
N PRO A 606 11.31 30.24 10.49
CA PRO A 606 12.46 29.40 10.13
C PRO A 606 13.05 28.78 11.40
N THR A 607 12.78 27.50 11.60
CA THR A 607 13.19 26.69 12.75
C THR A 607 14.07 25.54 12.24
N PRO A 608 15.32 25.42 12.72
CA PRO A 608 16.17 24.30 12.34
C PRO A 608 15.46 22.95 12.55
N PRO A 609 15.52 22.03 11.56
CA PRO A 609 14.84 20.75 11.67
C PRO A 609 15.36 19.95 12.86
N GLY A 610 14.44 19.52 13.72
CA GLY A 610 14.72 18.62 14.84
C GLY A 610 14.68 17.14 14.43
N VAL A 611 14.84 16.85 13.14
CA VAL A 611 14.80 15.49 12.57
C VAL A 611 16.21 14.93 12.39
N GLY A 612 16.41 13.69 12.84
CA GLY A 612 17.70 13.01 12.80
C GLY A 612 17.90 12.14 11.54
N GLY A 613 18.56 11.00 11.75
CA GLY A 613 18.75 9.99 10.70
C GLY A 613 19.41 10.52 9.42
N VAL A 614 18.84 10.16 8.27
CA VAL A 614 19.37 10.57 6.95
C VAL A 614 19.12 12.05 6.62
N LEU A 615 18.33 12.75 7.44
CA LEU A 615 18.02 14.17 7.30
C LEU A 615 18.88 15.09 8.17
N ALA A 616 19.83 14.53 8.94
CA ALA A 616 20.61 15.28 9.92
C ALA A 616 21.44 16.44 9.34
N ASP A 617 21.87 16.35 8.08
CA ASP A 617 22.49 17.47 7.37
C ASP A 617 21.43 18.15 6.48
N PRO A 618 20.82 19.29 6.88
CA PRO A 618 19.78 19.94 6.08
C PRO A 618 20.33 20.58 4.79
N LYS A 619 21.63 20.82 4.68
CA LYS A 619 22.25 21.50 3.53
C LYS A 619 22.51 20.56 2.36
N ARG A 620 22.43 19.24 2.57
CA ARG A 620 22.61 18.26 1.52
C ARG A 620 21.56 18.44 0.40
N PRO A 621 21.99 18.57 -0.87
CA PRO A 621 21.08 18.62 -2.01
C PRO A 621 20.23 17.35 -2.11
N ARG A 622 18.92 17.54 -2.24
CA ARG A 622 17.96 16.43 -2.40
C ARG A 622 16.68 16.89 -3.10
N THR A 623 15.97 15.93 -3.63
CA THR A 623 14.70 16.09 -4.35
C THR A 623 13.50 15.87 -3.44
N ALA A 624 13.62 14.99 -2.44
CA ALA A 624 12.59 14.75 -1.45
C ALA A 624 13.19 14.42 -0.07
N ALA A 625 12.42 14.67 0.97
CA ALA A 625 12.74 14.32 2.35
C ALA A 625 11.47 13.88 3.07
N ALA A 626 11.56 12.82 3.87
CA ALA A 626 10.48 12.36 4.72
C ALA A 626 11.01 12.00 6.10
N SER A 627 10.26 12.35 7.14
CA SER A 627 10.51 11.87 8.50
C SER A 627 9.19 11.55 9.17
N PHE A 628 9.18 10.47 9.94
CA PHE A 628 8.04 10.02 10.70
C PHE A 628 8.49 9.67 12.12
N ASP A 629 8.08 10.47 13.10
CA ASP A 629 8.31 10.29 14.54
C ASP A 629 7.23 9.36 15.10
N TRP A 630 7.39 8.04 14.86
CA TRP A 630 6.44 7.03 15.31
C TRP A 630 6.26 7.03 16.83
N ALA A 631 7.33 7.19 17.61
CA ALA A 631 7.22 7.34 19.06
C ALA A 631 6.42 8.59 19.46
N GLY A 632 6.59 9.70 18.73
CA GLY A 632 5.77 10.90 18.89
C GLY A 632 4.28 10.64 18.60
N LEU A 633 3.96 9.89 17.55
CA LEU A 633 2.58 9.48 17.24
C LEU A 633 1.99 8.59 18.34
N VAL A 634 2.75 7.60 18.82
CA VAL A 634 2.31 6.73 19.93
C VAL A 634 2.05 7.55 21.19
N ALA A 635 2.92 8.51 21.50
CA ALA A 635 2.72 9.44 22.63
C ALA A 635 1.46 10.29 22.47
N ALA A 636 1.20 10.82 21.26
CA ALA A 636 -0.02 11.57 20.97
C ALA A 636 -1.29 10.68 21.02
N ALA A 637 -1.21 9.43 20.60
CA ALA A 637 -2.35 8.50 20.65
C ALA A 637 -2.62 7.95 22.06
N THR A 638 -1.63 7.95 22.95
CA THR A 638 -1.71 7.32 24.28
C THR A 638 -2.91 7.80 25.10
N PRO A 639 -3.16 9.11 25.29
CA PRO A 639 -4.32 9.57 26.05
C PRO A 639 -5.67 9.08 25.47
N TRP A 640 -5.78 8.99 24.14
CA TRP A 640 -6.99 8.52 23.45
C TRP A 640 -7.23 7.03 23.69
N VAL A 641 -6.17 6.22 23.59
CA VAL A 641 -6.23 4.80 23.91
C VAL A 641 -6.64 4.60 25.38
N GLU A 642 -6.05 5.37 26.30
CA GLU A 642 -6.40 5.29 27.73
C GLU A 642 -7.86 5.68 28.02
N LEU A 643 -8.40 6.67 27.29
CA LEU A 643 -9.82 7.03 27.38
C LEU A 643 -10.71 5.89 26.88
N ALA A 644 -10.41 5.33 25.70
CA ALA A 644 -11.19 4.24 25.12
C ALA A 644 -11.24 3.02 26.05
N ILE A 645 -10.11 2.65 26.65
CA ILE A 645 -10.04 1.52 27.59
C ILE A 645 -10.86 1.82 28.86
N ARG A 646 -10.80 3.03 29.41
CA ARG A 646 -11.64 3.43 30.56
C ARG A 646 -13.13 3.29 30.24
N GLU A 647 -13.56 3.70 29.06
CA GLU A 647 -14.97 3.58 28.64
C GLU A 647 -15.40 2.12 28.39
N ILE A 648 -14.52 1.27 27.88
CA ILE A 648 -14.77 -0.18 27.75
C ILE A 648 -14.93 -0.83 29.13
N VAL A 649 -14.00 -0.56 30.05
CA VAL A 649 -14.02 -1.12 31.41
C VAL A 649 -15.24 -0.64 32.20
N LYS A 650 -15.72 0.60 31.99
CA LYS A 650 -16.97 1.10 32.59
C LYS A 650 -18.22 0.38 32.07
N LYS A 651 -18.20 -0.11 30.83
CA LYS A 651 -19.35 -0.77 30.17
C LYS A 651 -19.43 -2.27 30.42
N GLU A 652 -18.36 -2.91 30.89
CA GLU A 652 -18.44 -4.31 31.33
C GLU A 652 -19.30 -4.40 32.61
N PRO A 653 -20.41 -5.17 32.61
CA PRO A 653 -21.17 -5.39 33.83
C PRO A 653 -20.26 -6.08 34.86
N GLN A 654 -20.21 -5.53 36.08
CA GLN A 654 -19.51 -6.17 37.19
C GLN A 654 -20.06 -7.60 37.33
N ALA A 655 -19.17 -8.60 37.27
CA ALA A 655 -19.52 -10.00 37.46
C ALA A 655 -20.21 -10.18 38.82
N GLY A 656 -21.54 -10.19 38.82
CA GLY A 656 -22.38 -10.19 40.02
C GLY A 656 -23.84 -9.79 39.77
N GLU A 657 -24.13 -8.96 38.76
CA GLU A 657 -25.52 -8.63 38.40
C GLU A 657 -26.04 -9.55 37.30
N MET A 658 -26.58 -10.72 37.70
CA MET A 658 -27.45 -11.49 36.80
C MET A 658 -28.73 -10.68 36.49
N PRO A 659 -29.22 -10.66 35.24
CA PRO A 659 -30.49 -10.05 34.91
C PRO A 659 -31.60 -10.75 35.70
N LYS A 660 -32.44 -9.98 36.41
CA LYS A 660 -33.62 -10.54 37.10
C LYS A 660 -34.55 -11.16 36.04
N PRO A 661 -34.96 -12.43 36.18
CA PRO A 661 -35.91 -13.03 35.26
C PRO A 661 -37.25 -12.30 35.36
N ASN A 662 -37.79 -11.95 34.20
CA ASN A 662 -39.07 -11.25 34.03
C ASN A 662 -40.17 -12.08 34.70
N ARG A 663 -40.90 -11.50 35.67
CA ARG A 663 -42.06 -12.15 36.29
C ARG A 663 -43.20 -12.20 35.29
N GLU A 664 -43.53 -13.40 34.81
CA GLU A 664 -44.81 -13.66 34.15
C GLU A 664 -45.99 -13.35 35.10
N PRO A 665 -47.12 -12.85 34.58
CA PRO A 665 -48.28 -12.52 35.40
C PRO A 665 -49.02 -13.78 35.87
N LYS A 666 -49.25 -13.86 37.19
CA LYS A 666 -49.99 -14.93 37.87
C LYS A 666 -51.41 -15.13 37.32
N ARG A 667 -51.77 -16.37 36.98
CA ARG A 667 -53.17 -16.87 36.97
C ARG A 667 -53.41 -17.81 38.17
N PRO A 668 -54.66 -17.94 38.67
CA PRO A 668 -54.94 -18.38 40.05
C PRO A 668 -54.99 -19.91 40.23
N ALA A 669 -54.85 -20.30 41.49
CA ALA A 669 -54.60 -21.63 42.03
C ALA A 669 -55.71 -22.69 41.85
N ALA A 670 -55.31 -23.96 41.85
CA ALA A 670 -56.15 -25.10 42.22
C ALA A 670 -55.33 -26.18 43.00
N LYS A 671 -55.75 -26.41 44.25
CA LYS A 671 -55.74 -27.58 45.15
C LYS A 671 -54.81 -28.78 44.82
N ASP A 672 -53.83 -29.11 45.67
CA ASP A 672 -53.91 -29.94 46.91
C ASP A 672 -53.85 -31.46 46.64
N ASP A 673 -52.77 -32.14 47.08
CA ASP A 673 -52.85 -33.29 47.99
C ASP A 673 -51.46 -33.93 48.31
N ARG A 674 -51.20 -34.11 49.62
CA ARG A 674 -50.37 -35.15 50.31
C ARG A 674 -48.84 -35.18 50.01
N GLY A 675 -47.90 -34.88 50.91
CA GLY A 675 -47.64 -35.39 52.28
C GLY A 675 -47.12 -36.84 52.22
N LYS A 676 -45.91 -37.29 52.62
CA LYS A 676 -44.84 -36.95 53.61
C LYS A 676 -43.73 -38.08 53.45
N PRO A 677 -42.64 -38.22 54.25
CA PRO A 677 -41.65 -37.25 54.78
C PRO A 677 -40.16 -37.75 54.87
N GLN A 678 -39.26 -36.85 55.35
CA GLN A 678 -38.04 -37.05 56.20
C GLN A 678 -36.69 -37.56 55.62
N PRO A 679 -35.54 -37.34 56.30
CA PRO A 679 -35.08 -36.16 57.04
C PRO A 679 -33.58 -35.77 56.79
N GLU A 680 -33.26 -34.55 57.23
CA GLU A 680 -31.99 -34.03 57.80
C GLU A 680 -30.65 -34.72 57.51
N ASN A 681 -29.68 -33.91 57.03
CA ASN A 681 -28.35 -33.90 57.64
C ASN A 681 -27.72 -32.50 57.51
N GLU A 682 -27.71 -31.77 58.62
CA GLU A 682 -26.83 -30.64 58.85
C GLU A 682 -25.39 -31.13 58.99
N ALA A 683 -24.49 -30.65 58.13
CA ALA A 683 -23.07 -30.63 58.42
C ALA A 683 -22.49 -29.29 57.95
N VAL A 684 -22.40 -28.36 58.90
CA VAL A 684 -21.70 -27.09 58.78
C VAL A 684 -20.21 -27.36 58.55
N ALA A 685 -19.74 -27.16 57.31
CA ALA A 685 -18.32 -27.12 56.98
C ALA A 685 -17.86 -25.65 56.87
N LYS A 686 -16.86 -25.34 57.71
CA LYS A 686 -16.19 -24.04 57.88
C LYS A 686 -15.76 -23.42 56.55
N ARG A 687 -16.12 -22.14 56.33
CA ARG A 687 -15.51 -21.29 55.29
C ARG A 687 -13.99 -21.24 55.51
N PRO A 688 -13.14 -21.47 54.48
CA PRO A 688 -11.73 -21.17 54.58
C PRO A 688 -11.55 -19.65 54.67
N ALA A 689 -10.60 -19.23 55.52
CA ALA A 689 -10.14 -17.85 55.64
C ALA A 689 -9.70 -17.28 54.29
N PRO A 690 -9.83 -15.95 54.07
CA PRO A 690 -9.41 -15.33 52.82
C PRO A 690 -7.90 -15.53 52.63
N ALA A 691 -7.53 -16.02 51.45
CA ALA A 691 -6.15 -16.16 51.05
C ALA A 691 -5.41 -14.82 51.15
N LYS A 692 -4.14 -14.91 51.56
CA LYS A 692 -3.15 -13.81 51.59
C LYS A 692 -3.18 -12.99 50.29
N PRO A 693 -2.82 -11.69 50.33
CA PRO A 693 -2.92 -10.79 49.19
C PRO A 693 -2.15 -11.36 48.01
N GLN A 694 -2.88 -11.76 46.97
CA GLN A 694 -2.30 -12.08 45.68
C GLN A 694 -1.54 -10.86 45.18
N THR A 695 -0.34 -11.11 44.69
CA THR A 695 0.50 -10.21 43.89
C THR A 695 -0.34 -9.28 43.03
N ARG A 696 -0.07 -7.97 43.11
CA ARG A 696 -0.73 -6.89 42.33
C ARG A 696 -1.02 -7.38 40.89
N ASN A 697 -2.27 -7.74 40.61
CA ASN A 697 -2.72 -7.95 39.24
C ASN A 697 -2.56 -6.59 38.53
N ALA A 698 -1.70 -6.53 37.52
CA ALA A 698 -1.59 -5.34 36.68
C ALA A 698 -2.96 -5.06 36.08
N THR A 699 -3.43 -3.82 36.23
CA THR A 699 -4.74 -3.43 35.69
C THR A 699 -4.70 -3.52 34.16
N VAL A 700 -5.86 -3.62 33.49
CA VAL A 700 -5.93 -3.57 32.00
C VAL A 700 -5.15 -2.35 31.47
N MET A 701 -5.23 -1.23 32.19
CA MET A 701 -4.49 0.00 31.89
C MET A 701 -2.96 -0.18 31.92
N ASP A 702 -2.43 -0.89 32.90
CA ASP A 702 -0.98 -1.14 33.01
C ASP A 702 -0.48 -1.99 31.83
N GLN A 703 -1.28 -2.96 31.38
CA GLN A 703 -0.94 -3.80 30.23
C GLN A 703 -0.95 -3.01 28.92
N VAL A 704 -1.94 -2.14 28.74
CA VAL A 704 -2.04 -1.24 27.58
C VAL A 704 -0.84 -0.28 27.53
N ARG A 705 -0.42 0.27 28.68
CA ARG A 705 0.77 1.15 28.75
C ARG A 705 2.06 0.43 28.36
N VAL A 706 2.23 -0.82 28.77
CA VAL A 706 3.38 -1.64 28.34
C VAL A 706 3.33 -1.88 26.83
N ALA A 707 2.18 -2.22 26.26
CA ALA A 707 2.03 -2.39 24.81
C ALA A 707 2.38 -1.10 24.04
N LEU A 708 1.90 0.06 24.49
CA LEU A 708 2.24 1.37 23.91
C LEU A 708 3.74 1.66 24.00
N LYS A 709 4.38 1.37 25.14
CA LYS A 709 5.84 1.51 25.29
C LYS A 709 6.62 0.64 24.30
N VAL A 710 6.15 -0.59 24.06
CA VAL A 710 6.78 -1.49 23.09
C VAL A 710 6.57 -1.01 21.65
N LEU A 711 5.41 -0.45 21.32
CA LEU A 711 5.20 0.16 20.00
C LEU A 711 6.19 1.29 19.71
N ALA A 712 6.62 2.04 20.73
CA ALA A 712 7.63 3.09 20.61
C ALA A 712 9.07 2.58 20.41
N ALA A 713 9.31 1.26 20.32
CA ALA A 713 10.62 0.68 20.02
C ALA A 713 11.15 1.07 18.63
N ILE A 714 10.27 1.52 17.73
CA ILE A 714 10.65 2.20 16.49
C ILE A 714 10.51 3.70 16.74
N PRO A 715 11.55 4.44 17.15
CA PRO A 715 11.38 5.85 17.48
C PRO A 715 11.05 6.69 16.25
N SER A 716 11.77 6.47 15.15
CA SER A 716 11.62 7.29 13.94
C SER A 716 12.03 6.57 12.67
N ILE A 717 11.40 6.95 11.56
CA ILE A 717 11.75 6.56 10.20
C ILE A 717 12.12 7.82 9.43
N THR A 718 13.27 7.82 8.77
CA THR A 718 13.71 8.95 7.93
C THR A 718 14.06 8.46 6.53
N GLY A 719 13.77 9.28 5.53
CA GLY A 719 14.05 9.00 4.13
C GLY A 719 14.45 10.26 3.38
N GLU A 720 15.40 10.13 2.46
CA GLU A 720 15.75 11.19 1.52
C GLU A 720 15.82 10.62 0.11
N THR A 721 15.52 11.45 -0.88
CA THR A 721 15.64 11.08 -2.29
C THR A 721 16.50 12.08 -3.03
N TYR A 722 17.51 11.62 -3.77
CA TYR A 722 18.43 12.45 -4.56
C TYR A 722 18.74 11.77 -5.90
N LEU A 723 19.26 12.51 -6.90
CA LEU A 723 19.82 11.86 -8.09
C LEU A 723 21.27 11.48 -7.82
N ASP A 724 21.63 10.25 -8.18
CA ASP A 724 23.00 9.77 -8.28
C ASP A 724 23.18 9.15 -9.66
N GLN A 725 24.07 9.71 -10.46
CA GLN A 725 24.27 9.33 -11.86
C GLN A 725 22.95 9.35 -12.67
N ALA A 726 22.49 8.19 -13.15
CA ALA A 726 21.27 7.99 -13.93
C ALA A 726 20.12 7.36 -13.11
N ALA A 727 20.22 7.37 -11.78
CA ALA A 727 19.21 6.83 -10.88
C ALA A 727 18.68 7.91 -9.93
N LEU A 728 17.39 7.82 -9.64
CA LEU A 728 16.82 8.45 -8.46
C LEU A 728 17.03 7.48 -7.30
N VAL A 729 17.72 7.91 -6.25
CA VAL A 729 18.09 7.08 -5.11
C VAL A 729 17.29 7.52 -3.91
N THR A 730 16.54 6.60 -3.31
CA THR A 730 15.92 6.78 -2.00
C THR A 730 16.76 6.07 -0.95
N HIS A 731 17.26 6.84 0.01
CA HIS A 731 18.03 6.36 1.16
C HIS A 731 17.16 6.46 2.40
N THR A 732 17.00 5.35 3.14
CA THR A 732 16.13 5.25 4.31
C THR A 732 16.88 4.77 5.54
N LEU A 733 16.45 5.24 6.71
CA LEU A 733 16.85 4.70 8.01
C LEU A 733 15.60 4.50 8.88
N VAL A 734 15.34 3.26 9.25
CA VAL A 734 14.38 2.86 10.29
C VAL A 734 15.17 2.70 11.57
N GLU A 735 15.00 3.61 12.53
CA GLU A 735 15.62 3.47 13.84
C GLU A 735 14.88 2.41 14.66
N ILE A 736 15.63 1.58 15.38
CA ILE A 736 15.10 0.56 16.29
C ILE A 736 15.84 0.69 17.61
N ARG A 737 15.12 0.88 18.71
CA ARG A 737 15.65 0.97 20.07
C ARG A 737 14.86 0.07 20.98
N ASP A 738 15.56 -0.87 21.60
CA ASP A 738 14.95 -1.74 22.60
C ASP A 738 14.54 -0.89 23.82
N PRO A 739 13.26 -0.84 24.20
CA PRO A 739 12.77 0.05 25.26
C PRO A 739 13.47 -0.22 26.58
N ASP A 740 13.71 0.85 27.35
CA ASP A 740 14.45 0.76 28.61
C ASP A 740 13.77 -0.02 29.72
#